data_AF-A0A022MKG4-F1
#
_entry.id   AF-A0A022MKG4-F1
#
_cell.length_a   1.000
_cell.length_b   1.000
_cell.length_c   1.000
_cell.angle_alpha   90.00
_cell.angle_beta   90.00
_cell.angle_gamma   90.00
#
_symmetry.space_group_name_H-M   'P 1'
#
loop_
_entity.id
_entity.type
_entity.pdbx_description
1 polymer ?
#
loop_
_entity_poly.entity_id
_entity_poly.type
_entity_poly.pdbx_seq_one_letter_code
_entity_poly.pdbx_strand_id
1 'polypeptide(L)'
;MAVSSVAPEPDVSVVVIVYNDEERLPAAVGSVLEQSLRNVEVIIADDCSTDGSFAVAQALAAAHPGKVRAIRLPENSGGCGEPRNQGVKAARGRYVMFLDSDDTLERNACRNMVEAADRTEADLVSGLCVRVYTDNRHGKRVAWYPWLYRTTRTLDSVAELPDLFVFDTLSTNKCYRRRFLLDNDLAFPRGIHYEDLLFSAQAYLAARRITLIPNTVYHWNVVEKTAAKSISNRRGEIRNFADRVEIHRRIDALLDRQGQDRLKLWKDIKFLKHDLVLYLRELPFLDDDYRHGFAELARGYVQDFPEAAYAELDRVHAICAQLLLREDWADLMPAIDTLINRHKIATPLAERDGRIYWTDRHLDDPEMRSLLDVTTLGYHAKRLNQMSLRNRLTAYTAHDGDVRLAGEIVNPLRVIAPGAKLSAELEFRARRRSLQAFSFPVTVLSHEGDTIAWQAEVPLSRRLRPLGIIDDVWDVRLHLTADGTRTTSRLTVGTVDLENTEALPVRPRLTRLLADRIEAQVSAKGHLAFRLAQHGQAARAGHAAVRRNLHGRPARAAKGAYRKLRAVRRDLNSGARKLQVYERMLTRLPIRKGTVVLESHLGKQYSDSPRAVYEELRRREVPVTAIWSYAGESPKGFPKDAELVRRWSWRYLKALAQAEFWIDNQGFPLRLAKRPGTTYIQTWHGSALKRMGFDEPSQRMQSEQEQRSYQQALDRFDHFVVRSEHDVRTLARAYRIPEHKLLRTGYPRNDALVRARESTAPDPQARRLAERLGIDQAKKVLLYAPTFRAHRDGRVRDFAFPFDVEEFADRFGDDHVLLVRAHYLNRLTLPPSVAGRVIDVSAEPDITPLLLLADALITDYSSVMFDYALLQRPLVFYVHDWEEYAEDTRGTYFDLLAEAPGPAPRTPEELFAAIGDLDAVHATYEARLKEFVDKYGEYDRGDAAAQIVDRFFGPAGEAR
;
A
#
# COMPACT_ATOMS: atom_id res chain seq x y z
N MET A 1 -39.79 2.84 -63.08
CA MET A 1 -39.93 3.07 -61.62
C MET A 1 -38.57 2.85 -60.98
N ALA A 2 -37.91 3.94 -60.56
CA ALA A 2 -36.60 3.88 -59.92
C ALA A 2 -36.78 3.53 -58.44
N VAL A 3 -36.27 2.37 -58.03
CA VAL A 3 -36.19 1.99 -56.62
C VAL A 3 -35.10 2.85 -55.98
N SER A 4 -35.51 3.79 -55.13
CA SER A 4 -34.63 4.57 -54.28
C SER A 4 -33.86 3.62 -53.35
N SER A 5 -32.57 3.41 -53.63
CA SER A 5 -31.69 2.65 -52.74
C SER A 5 -31.32 3.53 -51.55
N VAL A 6 -32.13 3.48 -50.49
CA VAL A 6 -31.77 4.05 -49.19
C VAL A 6 -30.52 3.32 -48.71
N ALA A 7 -29.40 4.04 -48.55
CA ALA A 7 -28.19 3.45 -47.98
C ALA A 7 -28.52 2.82 -46.61
N PRO A 8 -28.02 1.60 -46.31
CA PRO A 8 -28.36 0.92 -45.07
C PRO A 8 -27.97 1.77 -43.85
N GLU A 9 -28.84 1.80 -42.85
CA GLU A 9 -28.63 2.57 -41.62
C GLU A 9 -27.34 2.08 -40.91
N PRO A 10 -26.44 2.98 -40.48
CA PRO A 10 -25.23 2.58 -39.77
C PRO A 10 -25.56 1.84 -38.47
N ASP A 11 -24.71 0.89 -38.06
CA ASP A 11 -24.88 0.26 -36.74
C ASP A 11 -24.48 1.23 -35.63
N VAL A 12 -23.43 2.02 -35.86
CA VAL A 12 -22.94 3.02 -34.91
C VAL A 12 -22.44 4.27 -35.62
N SER A 13 -22.79 5.44 -35.08
CA SER A 13 -22.19 6.72 -35.44
C SER A 13 -21.16 7.11 -34.39
N VAL A 14 -19.90 7.25 -34.78
CA VAL A 14 -18.84 7.80 -33.92
C VAL A 14 -18.76 9.31 -34.17
N VAL A 15 -19.08 10.09 -33.15
CA VAL A 15 -18.97 11.55 -33.14
C VAL A 15 -17.55 11.91 -32.73
N VAL A 16 -16.79 12.43 -33.68
CA VAL A 16 -15.43 12.93 -33.48
C VAL A 16 -15.48 14.44 -33.29
N ILE A 17 -15.08 14.94 -32.12
CA ILE A 17 -15.05 16.39 -31.89
C ILE A 17 -13.66 16.95 -32.16
N VAL A 18 -13.58 18.17 -32.68
CA VAL A 18 -12.29 18.83 -32.97
C VAL A 18 -12.37 20.33 -32.71
N TYR A 19 -11.31 20.85 -32.09
CA TYR A 19 -11.02 22.27 -32.00
C TYR A 19 -9.51 22.49 -32.04
N ASN A 20 -9.02 23.16 -33.09
CA ASN A 20 -7.60 23.47 -33.27
C ASN A 20 -6.65 22.25 -33.11
N ASP A 21 -6.94 21.15 -33.81
CA ASP A 21 -6.18 19.89 -33.74
C ASP A 21 -6.01 19.20 -35.11
N GLU A 22 -5.54 19.97 -36.11
CA GLU A 22 -5.37 19.49 -37.48
C GLU A 22 -4.40 18.30 -37.60
N GLU A 23 -3.41 18.20 -36.72
CA GLU A 23 -2.37 17.16 -36.77
C GLU A 23 -2.86 15.77 -36.34
N ARG A 24 -3.75 15.71 -35.34
CA ARG A 24 -4.17 14.42 -34.74
C ARG A 24 -5.52 13.91 -35.27
N LEU A 25 -6.36 14.81 -35.78
CA LEU A 25 -7.68 14.46 -36.34
C LEU A 25 -7.64 13.28 -37.34
N PRO A 26 -6.67 13.18 -38.29
CA PRO A 26 -6.61 12.03 -39.20
C PRO A 26 -6.40 10.69 -38.50
N ALA A 27 -5.63 10.65 -37.41
CA ALA A 27 -5.39 9.42 -36.65
C ALA A 27 -6.64 8.98 -35.88
N ALA A 28 -7.37 9.93 -35.27
CA ALA A 28 -8.64 9.66 -34.60
C ALA A 28 -9.67 9.08 -35.58
N VAL A 29 -9.91 9.75 -36.71
CA VAL A 29 -10.83 9.30 -37.77
C VAL A 29 -10.38 7.96 -38.37
N GLY A 30 -9.06 7.80 -38.61
CA GLY A 30 -8.48 6.53 -39.07
C GLY A 30 -8.80 5.37 -38.14
N SER A 31 -8.70 5.55 -36.82
CA SER A 31 -9.02 4.51 -35.84
C SER A 31 -10.48 4.04 -35.89
N VAL A 32 -11.40 4.90 -36.34
CA VAL A 32 -12.81 4.54 -36.58
C VAL A 32 -12.98 3.81 -37.93
N LEU A 33 -12.31 4.27 -38.98
CA LEU A 33 -12.39 3.66 -40.30
C LEU A 33 -11.76 2.26 -40.34
N GLU A 34 -10.79 2.00 -39.48
CA GLU A 34 -10.09 0.71 -39.34
C GLU A 34 -10.83 -0.30 -38.44
N GLN A 35 -12.01 0.05 -37.90
CA GLN A 35 -12.80 -0.83 -37.04
C GLN A 35 -13.13 -2.16 -37.72
N SER A 36 -13.17 -3.23 -36.91
CA SER A 36 -13.57 -4.56 -37.38
C SER A 36 -15.06 -4.65 -37.70
N LEU A 37 -15.90 -3.76 -37.15
CA LEU A 37 -17.29 -3.55 -37.57
C LEU A 37 -17.31 -2.65 -38.82
N ARG A 38 -17.92 -3.11 -39.91
CA ARG A 38 -17.83 -2.41 -41.21
C ARG A 38 -18.85 -1.29 -41.40
N ASN A 39 -20.00 -1.40 -40.76
CA ASN A 39 -21.14 -0.50 -40.92
C ASN A 39 -21.09 0.64 -39.89
N VAL A 40 -20.03 1.44 -39.96
CA VAL A 40 -19.77 2.57 -39.06
C VAL A 40 -19.90 3.89 -39.82
N GLU A 41 -20.47 4.91 -39.16
CA GLU A 41 -20.50 6.31 -39.63
C GLU A 41 -19.57 7.15 -38.75
N VAL A 42 -18.87 8.12 -39.35
CA VAL A 42 -18.05 9.11 -38.64
C VAL A 42 -18.66 10.49 -38.85
N ILE A 43 -18.88 11.22 -37.76
CA ILE A 43 -19.32 12.62 -37.79
C ILE A 43 -18.27 13.47 -37.12
N ILE A 44 -17.54 14.24 -37.91
CA ILE A 44 -16.56 15.21 -37.42
C ILE A 44 -17.30 16.50 -37.11
N ALA A 45 -17.36 16.89 -35.84
CA ALA A 45 -17.96 18.13 -35.37
C ALA A 45 -16.87 19.13 -34.99
N ASP A 46 -16.65 20.13 -35.85
CA ASP A 46 -15.68 21.21 -35.64
C ASP A 46 -16.29 22.35 -34.82
N ASP A 47 -15.66 22.68 -33.68
CA ASP A 47 -16.08 23.77 -32.78
C ASP A 47 -15.60 25.14 -33.25
N CYS A 48 -15.84 25.45 -34.53
CA CYS A 48 -15.39 26.68 -35.18
C CYS A 48 -13.88 26.89 -35.03
N SER A 49 -13.07 25.90 -35.44
CA SER A 49 -11.61 25.99 -35.39
C SER A 49 -11.07 27.18 -36.17
N THR A 50 -9.94 27.71 -35.71
CA THR A 50 -9.22 28.84 -36.30
C THR A 50 -7.96 28.42 -37.06
N ASP A 51 -7.57 27.15 -36.97
CA ASP A 51 -6.48 26.54 -37.76
C ASP A 51 -7.02 25.75 -38.98
N GLY A 52 -6.22 24.88 -39.58
CA GLY A 52 -6.62 24.05 -40.72
C GLY A 52 -7.51 22.86 -40.38
N SER A 53 -7.96 22.67 -39.12
CA SER A 53 -8.73 21.50 -38.69
C SER A 53 -9.98 21.25 -39.53
N PHE A 54 -10.74 22.30 -39.84
CA PHE A 54 -11.96 22.14 -40.63
C PHE A 54 -11.67 21.76 -42.08
N ALA A 55 -10.58 22.28 -42.67
CA ALA A 55 -10.15 21.88 -44.00
C ALA A 55 -9.74 20.40 -44.04
N VAL A 56 -9.05 19.92 -43.00
CA VAL A 56 -8.73 18.49 -42.83
C VAL A 56 -10.01 17.66 -42.68
N ALA A 57 -10.98 18.12 -41.89
CA ALA A 57 -12.27 17.45 -41.74
C ALA A 57 -13.03 17.33 -43.09
N GLN A 58 -13.04 18.40 -43.89
CA GLN A 58 -13.63 18.39 -45.23
C GLN A 58 -12.92 17.41 -46.18
N ALA A 59 -11.58 17.38 -46.13
CA ALA A 59 -10.79 16.44 -46.94
C ALA A 59 -11.08 14.98 -46.55
N LEU A 60 -11.18 14.67 -45.25
CA LEU A 60 -11.55 13.34 -44.76
C LEU A 60 -12.97 12.94 -45.17
N ALA A 61 -13.93 13.88 -45.12
CA ALA A 61 -15.29 13.64 -45.61
C ALA A 61 -15.34 13.36 -47.12
N ALA A 62 -14.57 14.12 -47.90
CA ALA A 62 -14.46 13.93 -49.35
C ALA A 62 -13.78 12.60 -49.73
N ALA A 63 -12.77 12.17 -48.96
CA ALA A 63 -12.06 10.91 -49.19
C ALA A 63 -12.89 9.65 -48.87
N HIS A 64 -13.92 9.79 -48.03
CA HIS A 64 -14.74 8.67 -47.55
C HIS A 64 -16.25 8.96 -47.68
N PRO A 65 -16.76 9.16 -48.92
CA PRO A 65 -18.14 9.55 -49.16
C PRO A 65 -19.11 8.50 -48.62
N GLY A 66 -20.18 8.97 -47.97
CA GLY A 66 -21.20 8.10 -47.36
C GLY A 66 -20.82 7.51 -46.00
N LYS A 67 -19.54 7.54 -45.60
CA LYS A 67 -19.06 7.09 -44.28
C LYS A 67 -18.65 8.22 -43.35
N VAL A 68 -18.00 9.26 -43.87
CA VAL A 68 -17.52 10.40 -43.08
C VAL A 68 -18.29 11.65 -43.45
N ARG A 69 -18.74 12.41 -42.45
CA ARG A 69 -19.39 13.70 -42.60
C ARG A 69 -18.70 14.72 -41.69
N ALA A 70 -18.52 15.94 -42.18
CA ALA A 70 -18.00 17.06 -41.41
C ALA A 70 -19.10 18.11 -41.21
N ILE A 71 -19.28 18.58 -39.98
CA ILE A 71 -20.14 19.70 -39.63
C ILE A 71 -19.29 20.75 -38.89
N ARG A 72 -19.61 22.03 -39.10
CA ARG A 72 -18.96 23.15 -38.42
C ARG A 72 -20.00 23.92 -37.61
N LEU A 73 -19.68 24.20 -36.36
CA LEU A 73 -20.50 25.05 -35.52
C LEU A 73 -20.37 26.52 -35.97
N PRO A 74 -21.43 27.34 -35.78
CA PRO A 74 -21.43 28.73 -36.21
C PRO A 74 -20.48 29.62 -35.39
N GLU A 75 -20.17 29.22 -34.16
CA GLU A 75 -19.28 29.91 -33.23
C GLU A 75 -18.55 28.89 -32.35
N ASN A 76 -17.45 29.31 -31.71
CA ASN A 76 -16.73 28.46 -30.75
C ASN A 76 -17.53 28.37 -29.44
N SER A 77 -17.86 27.15 -29.04
CA SER A 77 -18.66 26.88 -27.84
C SER A 77 -17.90 26.99 -26.52
N GLY A 78 -16.56 26.95 -26.59
CA GLY A 78 -15.68 27.01 -25.41
C GLY A 78 -15.55 25.69 -24.63
N GLY A 79 -16.05 24.56 -25.16
CA GLY A 79 -15.98 23.26 -24.50
C GLY A 79 -16.30 22.07 -25.41
N CYS A 80 -16.21 20.85 -24.89
CA CYS A 80 -16.40 19.64 -25.70
C CYS A 80 -17.89 19.26 -25.89
N GLY A 81 -18.77 19.76 -25.02
CA GLY A 81 -20.18 19.37 -24.97
C GLY A 81 -21.00 19.71 -26.22
N GLU A 82 -20.93 20.96 -26.71
CA GLU A 82 -21.79 21.38 -27.83
C GLU A 82 -21.46 20.69 -29.16
N PRO A 83 -20.18 20.51 -29.55
CA PRO A 83 -19.84 19.68 -30.70
C PRO A 83 -20.38 18.25 -30.60
N ARG A 84 -20.34 17.63 -29.40
CA ARG A 84 -20.94 16.31 -29.16
C ARG A 84 -22.45 16.32 -29.38
N ASN A 85 -23.15 17.33 -28.83
CA ASN A 85 -24.60 17.49 -29.01
C ASN A 85 -25.01 17.61 -30.49
N GLN A 86 -24.28 18.42 -31.26
CA GLN A 86 -24.53 18.58 -32.70
C GLN A 86 -24.23 17.29 -33.48
N GLY A 87 -23.19 16.57 -33.07
CA GLY A 87 -22.88 15.25 -33.61
C GLY A 87 -24.00 14.22 -33.37
N VAL A 88 -24.57 14.18 -32.15
CA VAL A 88 -25.71 13.28 -31.83
C VAL A 88 -26.92 13.61 -32.70
N LYS A 89 -27.23 14.88 -32.91
CA LYS A 89 -28.34 15.32 -33.79
C LYS A 89 -28.11 14.89 -35.23
N ALA A 90 -26.87 14.96 -35.71
CA ALA A 90 -26.50 14.56 -37.06
C ALA A 90 -26.36 13.04 -37.26
N ALA A 91 -26.23 12.26 -36.17
CA ALA A 91 -26.04 10.81 -36.16
C ALA A 91 -27.24 10.07 -36.78
N ARG A 92 -26.93 9.05 -37.58
CA ARG A 92 -27.92 8.14 -38.19
C ARG A 92 -27.82 6.71 -37.65
N GLY A 93 -26.78 6.38 -36.90
CA GLY A 93 -26.56 5.02 -36.42
C GLY A 93 -27.52 4.60 -35.32
N ARG A 94 -27.77 3.28 -35.19
CA ARG A 94 -28.55 2.71 -34.08
C ARG A 94 -27.94 3.05 -32.72
N TYR A 95 -26.61 3.10 -32.68
CA TYR A 95 -25.82 3.48 -31.51
C TYR A 95 -24.95 4.72 -31.77
N VAL A 96 -24.52 5.39 -30.71
CA VAL A 96 -23.61 6.54 -30.75
C VAL A 96 -22.42 6.30 -29.82
N MET A 97 -21.22 6.66 -30.28
CA MET A 97 -19.99 6.72 -29.49
C MET A 97 -19.32 8.09 -29.65
N PHE A 98 -18.54 8.53 -28.67
CA PHE A 98 -17.79 9.79 -28.72
C PHE A 98 -16.28 9.53 -28.81
N LEU A 99 -15.58 10.35 -29.59
CA LEU A 99 -14.13 10.31 -29.74
C LEU A 99 -13.57 11.74 -29.79
N ASP A 100 -12.55 12.01 -28.99
CA ASP A 100 -11.83 13.29 -29.03
C ASP A 100 -10.74 13.25 -30.12
N SER A 101 -10.42 14.38 -30.75
CA SER A 101 -9.51 14.44 -31.91
C SER A 101 -8.08 14.00 -31.61
N ASP A 102 -7.66 14.02 -30.34
CA ASP A 102 -6.33 13.63 -29.88
C ASP A 102 -6.25 12.16 -29.41
N ASP A 103 -7.37 11.44 -29.41
CA ASP A 103 -7.51 10.07 -28.93
C ASP A 103 -7.76 9.05 -30.06
N THR A 104 -7.77 7.76 -29.72
CA THR A 104 -8.06 6.69 -30.69
C THR A 104 -8.91 5.57 -30.08
N LEU A 105 -9.69 4.89 -30.92
CA LEU A 105 -10.41 3.68 -30.52
C LEU A 105 -9.55 2.41 -30.65
N GLU A 106 -9.82 1.41 -29.82
CA GLU A 106 -9.28 0.06 -30.02
C GLU A 106 -9.93 -0.58 -31.27
N ARG A 107 -9.20 -1.42 -32.00
CA ARG A 107 -9.62 -1.97 -33.31
C ARG A 107 -10.99 -2.67 -33.31
N ASN A 108 -11.39 -3.25 -32.19
CA ASN A 108 -12.66 -3.97 -32.02
C ASN A 108 -13.65 -3.22 -31.12
N ALA A 109 -13.40 -1.95 -30.78
CA ALA A 109 -14.25 -1.18 -29.87
C ALA A 109 -15.71 -1.15 -30.33
N CYS A 110 -15.97 -0.71 -31.56
CA CYS A 110 -17.33 -0.60 -32.10
C CYS A 110 -18.03 -1.96 -32.13
N ARG A 111 -17.32 -3.02 -32.56
CA ARG A 111 -17.85 -4.39 -32.60
C ARG A 111 -18.25 -4.89 -31.21
N ASN A 112 -17.30 -4.86 -30.27
CA ASN A 112 -17.52 -5.40 -28.92
C ASN A 112 -18.65 -4.68 -28.20
N MET A 113 -18.75 -3.36 -28.38
CA MET A 113 -19.76 -2.53 -27.73
C MET A 113 -21.16 -2.75 -28.32
N VAL A 114 -21.28 -2.78 -29.66
CA VAL A 114 -22.56 -3.05 -30.34
C VAL A 114 -23.05 -4.47 -30.09
N GLU A 115 -22.17 -5.48 -30.19
CA GLU A 115 -22.54 -6.87 -29.91
C GLU A 115 -22.96 -7.07 -28.46
N ALA A 116 -22.31 -6.39 -27.51
CA ALA A 116 -22.74 -6.39 -26.12
C ALA A 116 -24.12 -5.73 -25.96
N ALA A 117 -24.34 -4.56 -26.57
CA ALA A 117 -25.60 -3.83 -26.51
C ALA A 117 -26.77 -4.61 -27.12
N ASP A 118 -26.55 -5.27 -28.25
CA ASP A 118 -27.56 -6.09 -28.92
C ASP A 118 -27.84 -7.37 -28.11
N ARG A 119 -26.80 -8.03 -27.55
CA ARG A 119 -26.97 -9.26 -26.76
C ARG A 119 -27.72 -9.04 -25.45
N THR A 120 -27.46 -7.93 -24.77
CA THR A 120 -28.06 -7.64 -23.46
C THR A 120 -29.24 -6.70 -23.53
N GLU A 121 -29.52 -6.15 -24.71
CA GLU A 121 -30.51 -5.08 -24.92
C GLU A 121 -30.20 -3.83 -24.06
N ALA A 122 -28.91 -3.55 -23.81
CA ALA A 122 -28.51 -2.41 -23.00
C ALA A 122 -28.87 -1.07 -23.67
N ASP A 123 -29.22 -0.09 -22.84
CA ASP A 123 -29.35 1.32 -23.25
C ASP A 123 -27.95 1.96 -23.34
N LEU A 124 -27.02 1.50 -22.49
CA LEU A 124 -25.65 1.98 -22.37
C LEU A 124 -24.67 0.80 -22.16
N VAL A 125 -23.59 0.78 -22.94
CA VAL A 125 -22.45 -0.13 -22.72
C VAL A 125 -21.22 0.70 -22.37
N SER A 126 -20.42 0.27 -21.40
CA SER A 126 -19.14 0.88 -21.01
C SER A 126 -18.00 -0.15 -21.08
N GLY A 127 -16.86 0.26 -21.64
CA GLY A 127 -15.66 -0.58 -21.76
C GLY A 127 -14.43 0.05 -21.11
N LEU A 128 -13.34 -0.72 -21.05
CA LEU A 128 -12.11 -0.28 -20.40
C LEU A 128 -11.42 0.83 -21.22
N CYS A 129 -11.19 1.98 -20.59
CA CYS A 129 -10.32 3.04 -21.10
C CYS A 129 -8.87 2.80 -20.66
N VAL A 130 -7.90 3.05 -21.54
CA VAL A 130 -6.47 2.94 -21.23
C VAL A 130 -5.76 4.25 -21.58
N ARG A 131 -5.11 4.86 -20.60
CA ARG A 131 -4.23 6.00 -20.82
C ARG A 131 -2.92 5.56 -21.48
N VAL A 132 -2.59 6.16 -22.61
CA VAL A 132 -1.39 5.88 -23.40
C VAL A 132 -0.47 7.10 -23.37
N TYR A 133 0.70 6.98 -22.74
CA TYR A 133 1.63 8.10 -22.62
C TYR A 133 2.50 8.20 -23.88
N THR A 134 2.22 9.17 -24.74
CA THR A 134 2.82 9.28 -26.09
C THR A 134 4.25 9.82 -26.10
N ASP A 135 4.63 10.62 -25.10
CA ASP A 135 5.98 11.18 -24.94
C ASP A 135 6.92 10.33 -24.04
N ASN A 136 6.42 9.20 -23.54
CA ASN A 136 7.16 8.32 -22.66
C ASN A 136 7.93 7.23 -23.44
N ARG A 137 9.26 7.23 -23.32
CA ARG A 137 10.18 6.29 -24.01
C ARG A 137 9.93 4.80 -23.74
N HIS A 138 9.12 4.47 -22.74
CA HIS A 138 8.82 3.08 -22.35
C HIS A 138 7.41 2.62 -22.74
N GLY A 139 6.63 3.43 -23.48
CA GLY A 139 5.27 3.07 -23.88
C GLY A 139 4.37 2.79 -22.68
N LYS A 140 4.43 3.68 -21.67
CA LYS A 140 3.64 3.53 -20.42
C LYS A 140 2.15 3.52 -20.77
N ARG A 141 1.44 2.50 -20.30
CA ARG A 141 -0.02 2.37 -20.41
C ARG A 141 -0.62 2.17 -19.02
N VAL A 142 -1.71 2.85 -18.72
CA VAL A 142 -2.40 2.77 -17.43
C VAL A 142 -3.90 2.60 -17.65
N ALA A 143 -4.44 1.45 -17.25
CA ALA A 143 -5.87 1.19 -17.31
C ALA A 143 -6.64 2.13 -16.36
N TRP A 144 -7.72 2.72 -16.85
CA TRP A 144 -8.61 3.60 -16.09
C TRP A 144 -9.58 2.74 -15.27
N TYR A 145 -9.46 2.80 -13.94
CA TYR A 145 -10.29 2.06 -12.98
C TYR A 145 -10.56 0.58 -13.34
N PRO A 146 -9.51 -0.25 -13.50
CA PRO A 146 -9.62 -1.61 -14.06
C PRO A 146 -10.46 -2.58 -13.20
N TRP A 147 -10.73 -2.27 -11.93
CA TRP A 147 -11.56 -3.12 -11.08
C TRP A 147 -13.04 -3.11 -11.50
N LEU A 148 -13.52 -2.03 -12.13
CA LEU A 148 -14.88 -1.94 -12.67
C LEU A 148 -15.08 -2.87 -13.88
N TYR A 149 -14.00 -3.17 -14.61
CA TYR A 149 -14.02 -3.90 -15.89
C TYR A 149 -13.31 -5.25 -15.81
N ARG A 150 -13.34 -5.93 -14.65
CA ARG A 150 -12.71 -7.26 -14.51
C ARG A 150 -13.46 -8.35 -15.28
N THR A 151 -14.78 -8.25 -15.32
CA THR A 151 -15.68 -9.24 -15.91
C THR A 151 -16.80 -8.51 -16.64
N THR A 152 -17.40 -9.18 -17.62
CA THR A 152 -18.64 -8.70 -18.20
C THR A 152 -19.75 -8.75 -17.15
N ARG A 153 -20.51 -7.66 -17.00
CA ARG A 153 -21.67 -7.59 -16.09
C ARG A 153 -22.75 -6.71 -16.71
N THR A 154 -24.01 -7.06 -16.45
CA THR A 154 -25.16 -6.23 -16.81
C THR A 154 -25.88 -5.84 -15.52
N LEU A 155 -26.25 -4.56 -15.43
CA LEU A 155 -26.93 -3.94 -14.31
C LEU A 155 -28.28 -3.44 -14.81
N ASP A 156 -29.34 -3.64 -14.03
CA ASP A 156 -30.64 -3.03 -14.29
C ASP A 156 -30.71 -1.61 -13.68
N SER A 157 -29.82 -1.29 -12.75
CA SER A 157 -29.61 0.07 -12.26
C SER A 157 -28.15 0.33 -11.86
N VAL A 158 -27.69 1.57 -12.03
CA VAL A 158 -26.37 2.00 -11.53
C VAL A 158 -26.27 1.87 -9.99
N ALA A 159 -27.39 1.85 -9.27
CA ALA A 159 -27.43 1.66 -7.81
C ALA A 159 -26.86 0.30 -7.36
N GLU A 160 -26.84 -0.72 -8.22
CA GLU A 160 -26.21 -2.02 -7.95
C GLU A 160 -24.68 -1.95 -7.88
N LEU A 161 -24.09 -0.91 -8.47
CA LEU A 161 -22.65 -0.67 -8.46
C LEU A 161 -22.37 0.85 -8.36
N PRO A 162 -22.53 1.45 -7.16
CA PRO A 162 -22.29 2.88 -6.94
C PRO A 162 -20.90 3.37 -7.39
N ASP A 163 -19.88 2.50 -7.30
CA ASP A 163 -18.53 2.77 -7.80
C ASP A 163 -18.50 3.17 -9.29
N LEU A 164 -19.38 2.58 -10.12
CA LEU A 164 -19.47 2.94 -11.54
C LEU A 164 -19.90 4.40 -11.70
N PHE A 165 -20.91 4.82 -10.93
CA PHE A 165 -21.47 6.18 -10.96
C PHE A 165 -20.43 7.24 -10.56
N VAL A 166 -19.62 6.96 -9.54
CA VAL A 166 -18.69 7.96 -8.98
C VAL A 166 -17.29 7.97 -9.59
N PHE A 167 -16.83 6.84 -10.15
CA PHE A 167 -15.47 6.72 -10.71
C PHE A 167 -15.43 6.79 -12.23
N ASP A 168 -16.28 6.05 -12.97
CA ASP A 168 -16.26 6.10 -14.44
C ASP A 168 -17.23 7.15 -15.00
N THR A 169 -16.79 8.41 -14.89
CA THR A 169 -17.54 9.59 -15.37
C THR A 169 -17.18 10.00 -16.80
N LEU A 170 -16.44 9.17 -17.55
CA LEU A 170 -16.05 9.48 -18.93
C LEU A 170 -17.25 9.29 -19.86
N SER A 171 -17.45 10.17 -20.84
CA SER A 171 -18.49 9.95 -21.86
C SER A 171 -17.99 9.10 -23.04
N THR A 172 -16.68 9.03 -23.26
CA THR A 172 -16.03 8.52 -24.48
C THR A 172 -15.78 7.01 -24.51
N ASN A 173 -15.68 6.34 -23.35
CA ASN A 173 -15.51 4.88 -23.28
C ASN A 173 -16.84 4.10 -23.37
N LYS A 174 -17.88 4.75 -23.88
CA LYS A 174 -19.27 4.27 -23.85
C LYS A 174 -19.90 4.23 -25.24
N CYS A 175 -20.86 3.34 -25.37
CA CYS A 175 -21.73 3.19 -26.53
C CYS A 175 -23.17 3.32 -26.06
N TYR A 176 -23.91 4.26 -26.63
CA TYR A 176 -25.26 4.60 -26.23
C TYR A 176 -26.24 4.23 -27.33
N ARG A 177 -27.39 3.65 -26.98
CA ARG A 177 -28.49 3.50 -27.94
C ARG A 177 -28.95 4.90 -28.34
N ARG A 178 -29.00 5.21 -29.64
CA ARG A 178 -29.31 6.56 -30.11
C ARG A 178 -30.70 7.03 -29.66
N ARG A 179 -31.70 6.15 -29.76
CA ARG A 179 -33.06 6.43 -29.26
C ARG A 179 -33.07 6.73 -27.77
N PHE A 180 -32.32 5.98 -26.96
CA PHE A 180 -32.19 6.23 -25.53
C PHE A 180 -31.68 7.66 -25.24
N LEU A 181 -30.68 8.16 -25.97
CA LEU A 181 -30.21 9.54 -25.83
C LEU A 181 -31.30 10.57 -26.17
N LEU A 182 -32.04 10.35 -27.26
CA LEU A 182 -33.04 11.30 -27.75
C LEU A 182 -34.32 11.29 -26.89
N ASP A 183 -34.80 10.11 -26.52
CA ASP A 183 -36.06 9.92 -25.78
C ASP A 183 -35.94 10.45 -24.33
N ASN A 184 -34.72 10.52 -23.79
CA ASN A 184 -34.44 11.05 -22.45
C ASN A 184 -33.82 12.45 -22.45
N ASP A 185 -33.78 13.13 -23.61
CA ASP A 185 -33.18 14.47 -23.80
C ASP A 185 -31.77 14.60 -23.18
N LEU A 186 -30.93 13.56 -23.37
CA LEU A 186 -29.58 13.51 -22.82
C LEU A 186 -28.63 14.35 -23.67
N ALA A 187 -28.23 15.50 -23.15
CA ALA A 187 -27.32 16.44 -23.80
C ALA A 187 -26.25 16.95 -22.83
N PHE A 188 -25.07 17.28 -23.37
CA PHE A 188 -24.00 17.90 -22.59
C PHE A 188 -24.35 19.36 -22.26
N PRO A 189 -24.15 19.81 -21.00
CA PRO A 189 -24.39 21.19 -20.61
C PRO A 189 -23.45 22.16 -21.34
N ARG A 190 -23.97 23.36 -21.65
CA ARG A 190 -23.19 24.46 -22.27
C ARG A 190 -22.55 25.36 -21.21
N GLY A 191 -21.36 25.89 -21.52
CA GLY A 191 -20.73 26.99 -20.77
C GLY A 191 -20.14 26.63 -19.40
N ILE A 192 -20.02 25.35 -19.07
CA ILE A 192 -19.46 24.86 -17.79
C ILE A 192 -18.42 23.76 -18.05
N HIS A 193 -17.33 23.76 -17.28
CA HIS A 193 -16.36 22.67 -17.31
C HIS A 193 -16.88 21.42 -16.60
N TYR A 194 -16.33 20.25 -16.93
CA TYR A 194 -16.70 18.96 -16.34
C TYR A 194 -18.11 18.48 -16.75
N GLU A 195 -18.53 18.87 -17.95
CA GLU A 195 -19.80 18.49 -18.58
C GLU A 195 -20.02 16.97 -18.64
N ASP A 196 -18.95 16.19 -18.75
CA ASP A 196 -18.98 14.73 -18.80
C ASP A 196 -19.51 14.10 -17.50
N LEU A 197 -19.27 14.74 -16.35
CA LEU A 197 -19.73 14.24 -15.06
C LEU A 197 -21.25 14.28 -14.99
N LEU A 198 -21.84 15.42 -15.36
CA LEU A 198 -23.30 15.59 -15.35
C LEU A 198 -23.95 14.72 -16.42
N PHE A 199 -23.42 14.71 -17.64
CA PHE A 199 -23.95 13.88 -18.72
C PHE A 199 -23.93 12.38 -18.36
N SER A 200 -22.81 11.89 -17.83
CA SER A 200 -22.69 10.48 -17.42
C SER A 200 -23.65 10.15 -16.26
N ALA A 201 -23.80 11.05 -15.29
CA ALA A 201 -24.75 10.87 -14.20
C ALA A 201 -26.20 10.79 -14.71
N GLN A 202 -26.60 11.69 -15.61
CA GLN A 202 -27.91 11.65 -16.26
C GLN A 202 -28.12 10.36 -17.06
N ALA A 203 -27.13 9.95 -17.85
CA ALA A 203 -27.20 8.73 -18.64
C ALA A 203 -27.31 7.48 -17.77
N TYR A 204 -26.55 7.39 -16.67
CA TYR A 204 -26.63 6.25 -15.76
C TYR A 204 -27.96 6.16 -15.02
N LEU A 205 -28.53 7.30 -14.62
CA LEU A 205 -29.81 7.35 -13.92
C LEU A 205 -31.00 7.10 -14.85
N ALA A 206 -30.90 7.49 -16.12
CA ALA A 206 -31.94 7.26 -17.12
C ALA A 206 -31.91 5.83 -17.71
N ALA A 207 -30.74 5.17 -17.74
CA ALA A 207 -30.59 3.86 -18.36
C ALA A 207 -31.32 2.78 -17.56
N ARG A 208 -32.16 1.97 -18.24
CA ARG A 208 -32.82 0.80 -17.64
C ARG A 208 -31.92 -0.42 -17.61
N ARG A 209 -30.87 -0.41 -18.44
CA ARG A 209 -29.90 -1.49 -18.51
C ARG A 209 -28.53 -0.99 -18.94
N ILE A 210 -27.52 -1.30 -18.14
CA ILE A 210 -26.12 -0.91 -18.33
C ILE A 210 -25.27 -2.17 -18.44
N THR A 211 -24.45 -2.31 -19.49
CA THR A 211 -23.50 -3.42 -19.62
C THR A 211 -22.06 -2.94 -19.54
N LEU A 212 -21.26 -3.59 -18.70
CA LEU A 212 -19.80 -3.39 -18.61
C LEU A 212 -19.09 -4.53 -19.33
N ILE A 213 -18.04 -4.22 -20.10
CA ILE A 213 -17.18 -5.22 -20.75
C ILE A 213 -15.70 -5.03 -20.38
N PRO A 214 -14.93 -6.13 -20.22
CA PRO A 214 -13.52 -6.06 -19.84
C PRO A 214 -12.61 -5.59 -20.99
N ASN A 215 -13.13 -5.55 -22.21
CA ASN A 215 -12.40 -5.18 -23.41
C ASN A 215 -11.92 -3.73 -23.32
N THR A 216 -10.68 -3.50 -23.74
CA THR A 216 -10.21 -2.13 -24.00
C THR A 216 -10.96 -1.58 -25.21
N VAL A 217 -11.56 -0.40 -25.07
CA VAL A 217 -12.35 0.23 -26.14
C VAL A 217 -11.82 1.60 -26.53
N TYR A 218 -11.16 2.28 -25.59
CA TYR A 218 -10.72 3.66 -25.76
C TYR A 218 -9.26 3.83 -25.34
N HIS A 219 -8.46 4.48 -26.18
CA HIS A 219 -7.09 4.88 -25.88
C HIS A 219 -7.05 6.39 -25.67
N TRP A 220 -6.92 6.78 -24.40
CA TRP A 220 -6.75 8.16 -24.00
C TRP A 220 -5.26 8.54 -24.10
N ASN A 221 -4.90 9.29 -25.12
CA ASN A 221 -3.52 9.72 -25.35
C ASN A 221 -3.15 10.87 -24.41
N VAL A 222 -2.05 10.71 -23.68
CA VAL A 222 -1.59 11.67 -22.68
C VAL A 222 -0.14 12.06 -22.96
N VAL A 223 0.13 13.36 -22.98
CA VAL A 223 1.49 13.91 -23.02
C VAL A 223 1.89 14.30 -21.59
N GLU A 224 2.96 13.72 -21.05
CA GLU A 224 3.41 13.95 -19.67
C GLU A 224 4.08 15.33 -19.51
N LYS A 225 4.64 15.90 -20.59
CA LYS A 225 5.36 17.18 -20.58
C LYS A 225 4.76 18.21 -21.54
N THR A 226 3.54 18.66 -21.27
CA THR A 226 2.91 19.73 -22.04
C THR A 226 3.23 21.10 -21.45
N ALA A 227 3.51 22.10 -22.29
CA ALA A 227 3.75 23.48 -21.86
C ALA A 227 2.47 24.17 -21.34
N ALA A 228 1.30 23.77 -21.84
CA ALA A 228 -0.01 24.19 -21.37
C ALA A 228 -0.73 23.02 -20.68
N LYS A 229 -1.21 23.21 -19.45
CA LYS A 229 -2.06 22.24 -18.76
C LYS A 229 -3.46 22.24 -19.40
N SER A 230 -4.10 21.08 -19.52
CA SER A 230 -5.51 21.00 -19.93
C SER A 230 -6.37 21.85 -18.99
N ILE A 231 -7.50 22.36 -19.48
CA ILE A 231 -8.42 23.23 -18.70
C ILE A 231 -8.72 22.62 -17.32
N SER A 232 -9.04 21.32 -17.28
CA SER A 232 -9.32 20.55 -16.06
C SER A 232 -8.15 20.39 -15.08
N ASN A 233 -6.91 20.67 -15.52
CA ASN A 233 -5.69 20.60 -14.73
C ASN A 233 -5.14 21.99 -14.34
N ARG A 234 -5.79 23.09 -14.73
CA ARG A 234 -5.47 24.46 -14.31
C ARG A 234 -6.09 24.78 -12.95
N ARG A 235 -5.73 24.00 -11.93
CA ARG A 235 -6.30 24.04 -10.57
C ARG A 235 -5.98 25.28 -9.74
N GLY A 236 -5.12 26.17 -10.25
CA GLY A 236 -4.90 27.49 -9.64
C GLY A 236 -5.92 28.54 -10.10
N GLU A 237 -6.79 28.22 -11.05
CA GLU A 237 -7.90 29.10 -11.46
C GLU A 237 -9.13 28.77 -10.63
N ILE A 238 -9.61 29.70 -9.79
CA ILE A 238 -10.71 29.44 -8.85
C ILE A 238 -12.01 29.01 -9.56
N ARG A 239 -12.25 29.53 -10.77
CA ARG A 239 -13.37 29.15 -11.64
C ARG A 239 -13.43 27.64 -11.87
N ASN A 240 -12.28 26.97 -11.95
CA ASN A 240 -12.21 25.53 -12.14
C ASN A 240 -12.84 24.76 -10.96
N PHE A 241 -12.63 25.23 -9.73
CA PHE A 241 -13.27 24.65 -8.55
C PHE A 241 -14.75 25.03 -8.47
N ALA A 242 -15.10 26.29 -8.77
CA ALA A 242 -16.49 26.75 -8.80
C ALA A 242 -17.36 25.94 -9.76
N ASP A 243 -16.90 25.72 -11.00
CA ASP A 243 -17.60 24.92 -12.01
C ASP A 243 -17.76 23.45 -11.54
N ARG A 244 -16.75 22.89 -10.88
CA ARG A 244 -16.83 21.52 -10.32
C ARG A 244 -17.90 21.43 -9.22
N VAL A 245 -17.94 22.39 -8.30
CA VAL A 245 -18.96 22.44 -7.24
C VAL A 245 -20.35 22.60 -7.86
N GLU A 246 -20.51 23.47 -8.85
CA GLU A 246 -21.78 23.68 -9.55
C GLU A 246 -22.28 22.42 -10.27
N ILE A 247 -21.41 21.69 -10.98
CA ILE A 247 -21.75 20.39 -11.59
C ILE A 247 -22.25 19.40 -10.53
N HIS A 248 -21.58 19.35 -9.39
CA HIS A 248 -21.97 18.47 -8.31
C HIS A 248 -23.31 18.86 -7.68
N ARG A 249 -23.60 20.16 -7.50
CA ARG A 249 -24.93 20.64 -7.05
C ARG A 249 -26.04 20.23 -8.02
N ARG A 250 -25.78 20.25 -9.34
CA ARG A 250 -26.74 19.77 -10.35
C ARG A 250 -26.97 18.28 -10.26
N ILE A 251 -25.92 17.50 -9.99
CA ILE A 251 -26.03 16.05 -9.76
C ILE A 251 -26.84 15.79 -8.48
N ASP A 252 -26.66 16.58 -7.42
CA ASP A 252 -27.43 16.43 -6.19
C ASP A 252 -28.91 16.70 -6.40
N ALA A 253 -29.24 17.79 -7.07
CA ALA A 253 -30.62 18.08 -7.44
C ALA A 253 -31.24 16.97 -8.30
N LEU A 254 -30.44 16.26 -9.11
CA LEU A 254 -30.90 15.11 -9.91
C LEU A 254 -31.15 13.88 -9.04
N LEU A 255 -30.23 13.57 -8.12
CA LEU A 255 -30.35 12.43 -7.20
C LEU A 255 -31.52 12.61 -6.23
N ASP A 256 -31.70 13.83 -5.70
CA ASP A 256 -32.79 14.17 -4.78
C ASP A 256 -34.15 14.02 -5.45
N ARG A 257 -34.30 14.51 -6.70
CA ARG A 257 -35.55 14.34 -7.47
C ARG A 257 -35.91 12.87 -7.73
N GLN A 258 -34.94 11.97 -7.70
CA GLN A 258 -35.14 10.54 -7.96
C GLN A 258 -35.08 9.67 -6.68
N GLY A 259 -34.93 10.28 -5.50
CA GLY A 259 -34.84 9.56 -4.22
C GLY A 259 -33.60 8.65 -4.11
N GLN A 260 -32.47 9.06 -4.68
CA GLN A 260 -31.24 8.25 -4.78
C GLN A 260 -30.25 8.52 -3.63
N ASP A 261 -30.73 8.46 -2.38
CA ASP A 261 -29.96 8.84 -1.18
C ASP A 261 -28.64 8.06 -1.04
N ARG A 262 -28.67 6.77 -1.34
CA ARG A 262 -27.47 5.92 -1.30
C ARG A 262 -26.42 6.41 -2.31
N LEU A 263 -26.81 6.67 -3.57
CA LEU A 263 -25.86 7.16 -4.57
C LEU A 263 -25.32 8.55 -4.22
N LYS A 264 -26.16 9.41 -3.62
CA LYS A 264 -25.74 10.72 -3.10
C LYS A 264 -24.66 10.60 -2.04
N LEU A 265 -24.85 9.73 -1.04
CA LEU A 265 -23.85 9.46 -0.01
C LEU A 265 -22.51 8.97 -0.62
N TRP A 266 -22.56 8.04 -1.58
CA TRP A 266 -21.34 7.56 -2.26
C TRP A 266 -20.62 8.66 -3.05
N LYS A 267 -21.38 9.55 -3.69
CA LYS A 267 -20.85 10.72 -4.39
C LYS A 267 -20.23 11.73 -3.40
N ASP A 268 -20.86 11.97 -2.25
CA ASP A 268 -20.33 12.85 -1.19
C ASP A 268 -19.00 12.32 -0.64
N ILE A 269 -18.93 11.02 -0.35
CA ILE A 269 -17.71 10.33 0.06
C ILE A 269 -16.61 10.51 -1.00
N LYS A 270 -16.94 10.31 -2.29
CA LYS A 270 -15.97 10.49 -3.38
C LYS A 270 -15.52 11.95 -3.50
N PHE A 271 -16.41 12.91 -3.32
CA PHE A 271 -16.08 14.34 -3.35
C PHE A 271 -15.07 14.69 -2.26
N LEU A 272 -15.33 14.26 -1.02
CA LEU A 272 -14.43 14.47 0.11
C LEU A 272 -13.08 13.76 -0.06
N LYS A 273 -13.08 12.49 -0.51
CA LYS A 273 -11.84 11.69 -0.68
C LYS A 273 -10.99 12.11 -1.87
N HIS A 274 -11.62 12.65 -2.92
CA HIS A 274 -10.96 12.87 -4.20
C HIS A 274 -11.03 14.33 -4.63
N ASP A 275 -12.22 14.84 -4.95
CA ASP A 275 -12.39 16.15 -5.57
C ASP A 275 -11.85 17.28 -4.69
N LEU A 276 -12.24 17.33 -3.42
CA LEU A 276 -11.74 18.32 -2.47
C LEU A 276 -10.22 18.20 -2.28
N VAL A 277 -9.73 16.96 -2.15
CA VAL A 277 -8.31 16.63 -1.95
C VAL A 277 -7.43 17.07 -3.12
N LEU A 278 -7.94 17.06 -4.36
CA LEU A 278 -7.19 17.54 -5.52
C LEU A 278 -6.78 19.01 -5.38
N TYR A 279 -7.65 19.86 -4.83
CA TYR A 279 -7.39 21.29 -4.65
C TYR A 279 -6.72 21.60 -3.30
N LEU A 280 -7.05 20.86 -2.24
CA LEU A 280 -6.35 20.97 -0.95
C LEU A 280 -4.82 20.85 -1.12
N ARG A 281 -4.37 19.98 -2.02
CA ARG A 281 -2.93 19.77 -2.31
C ARG A 281 -2.24 20.95 -2.99
N GLU A 282 -2.99 21.86 -3.60
CA GLU A 282 -2.46 23.04 -4.30
C GLU A 282 -2.39 24.26 -3.37
N LEU A 283 -3.23 24.31 -2.32
CA LEU A 283 -3.32 25.46 -1.39
C LEU A 283 -1.98 25.96 -0.81
N PRO A 284 -0.98 25.10 -0.49
CA PRO A 284 0.31 25.58 0.00
C PRO A 284 1.07 26.47 -0.99
N PHE A 285 0.72 26.43 -2.28
CA PHE A 285 1.41 27.14 -3.36
C PHE A 285 0.59 28.30 -3.94
N LEU A 286 -0.60 28.56 -3.39
CA LEU A 286 -1.50 29.62 -3.83
C LEU A 286 -1.57 30.73 -2.77
N ASP A 287 -1.97 31.92 -3.17
CA ASP A 287 -2.07 33.10 -2.30
C ASP A 287 -3.29 33.03 -1.35
N ASP A 288 -3.35 33.99 -0.43
CA ASP A 288 -4.41 34.03 0.59
C ASP A 288 -5.78 34.33 -0.01
N ASP A 289 -5.86 35.17 -1.06
CA ASP A 289 -7.10 35.47 -1.76
C ASP A 289 -7.72 34.20 -2.37
N TYR A 290 -6.92 33.38 -3.04
CA TYR A 290 -7.36 32.09 -3.56
C TYR A 290 -7.82 31.17 -2.42
N ARG A 291 -7.04 31.09 -1.33
CA ARG A 291 -7.35 30.20 -0.19
C ARG A 291 -8.71 30.52 0.43
N HIS A 292 -8.97 31.79 0.70
CA HIS A 292 -10.26 32.23 1.26
C HIS A 292 -11.42 32.00 0.30
N GLY A 293 -11.27 32.36 -0.98
CA GLY A 293 -12.31 32.09 -1.99
C GLY A 293 -12.59 30.60 -2.19
N PHE A 294 -11.56 29.75 -2.10
CA PHE A 294 -11.71 28.30 -2.13
C PHE A 294 -12.45 27.78 -0.90
N ALA A 295 -12.11 28.26 0.29
CA ALA A 295 -12.77 27.85 1.54
C ALA A 295 -14.24 28.24 1.57
N GLU A 296 -14.60 29.42 1.08
CA GLU A 296 -15.99 29.88 0.96
C GLU A 296 -16.81 28.97 0.03
N LEU A 297 -16.29 28.70 -1.17
CA LEU A 297 -16.94 27.80 -2.13
C LEU A 297 -17.09 26.37 -1.59
N ALA A 298 -16.05 25.85 -0.94
CA ALA A 298 -16.08 24.53 -0.34
C ALA A 298 -17.08 24.46 0.81
N ARG A 299 -17.11 25.48 1.69
CA ARG A 299 -18.05 25.57 2.81
C ARG A 299 -19.49 25.55 2.34
N GLY A 300 -19.84 26.40 1.37
CA GLY A 300 -21.21 26.50 0.83
C GLY A 300 -21.71 25.25 0.08
N TYR A 301 -20.98 24.14 0.13
CA TYR A 301 -21.37 22.88 -0.50
C TYR A 301 -21.11 21.67 0.40
N VAL A 302 -19.95 21.61 1.06
CA VAL A 302 -19.53 20.47 1.87
C VAL A 302 -20.14 20.50 3.28
N GLN A 303 -20.49 21.66 3.82
CA GLN A 303 -21.02 21.77 5.20
C GLN A 303 -22.33 20.99 5.41
N ASP A 304 -23.09 20.76 4.34
CA ASP A 304 -24.39 20.09 4.37
C ASP A 304 -24.28 18.57 4.15
N PHE A 305 -23.06 18.03 4.06
CA PHE A 305 -22.85 16.60 3.86
C PHE A 305 -23.16 15.81 5.14
N PRO A 306 -23.72 14.59 5.03
CA PRO A 306 -24.05 13.78 6.21
C PRO A 306 -22.79 13.31 6.95
N GLU A 307 -22.89 13.17 8.27
CA GLU A 307 -21.79 12.69 9.13
C GLU A 307 -21.22 11.33 8.66
N ALA A 308 -22.11 10.45 8.16
CA ALA A 308 -21.73 9.17 7.56
C ALA A 308 -20.70 9.29 6.41
N ALA A 309 -20.71 10.41 5.67
CA ALA A 309 -19.70 10.63 4.62
C ALA A 309 -18.30 10.92 5.20
N TYR A 310 -18.23 11.60 6.34
CA TYR A 310 -16.99 11.91 7.05
C TYR A 310 -16.42 10.69 7.76
N ALA A 311 -17.28 9.83 8.32
CA ALA A 311 -16.89 8.57 8.98
C ALA A 311 -16.12 7.62 8.05
N GLU A 312 -16.38 7.70 6.74
CA GLU A 312 -15.73 6.89 5.71
C GLU A 312 -14.34 7.41 5.30
N LEU A 313 -13.92 8.60 5.73
CA LEU A 313 -12.65 9.20 5.35
C LEU A 313 -11.46 8.65 6.14
N ASP A 314 -10.26 8.66 5.53
CA ASP A 314 -9.05 8.57 6.36
C ASP A 314 -9.03 9.77 7.33
N ARG A 315 -8.56 9.55 8.57
CA ARG A 315 -8.54 10.55 9.64
C ARG A 315 -8.00 11.92 9.20
N VAL A 316 -6.89 11.95 8.46
CA VAL A 316 -6.27 13.20 7.97
C VAL A 316 -7.15 13.92 6.92
N HIS A 317 -7.89 13.18 6.08
CA HIS A 317 -8.83 13.79 5.13
C HIS A 317 -9.98 14.48 5.87
N ALA A 318 -10.53 13.83 6.90
CA ALA A 318 -11.59 14.40 7.73
C ALA A 318 -11.12 15.66 8.47
N ILE A 319 -9.91 15.62 9.04
CA ILE A 319 -9.25 16.78 9.67
C ILE A 319 -9.11 17.94 8.67
N CYS A 320 -8.58 17.68 7.47
CA CYS A 320 -8.45 18.73 6.46
C CYS A 320 -9.80 19.36 6.08
N ALA A 321 -10.84 18.54 5.91
CA ALA A 321 -12.17 19.05 5.56
C ALA A 321 -12.75 19.94 6.66
N GLN A 322 -12.74 19.48 7.92
CA GLN A 322 -13.32 20.23 9.04
C GLN A 322 -12.53 21.49 9.40
N LEU A 323 -11.20 21.47 9.29
CA LEU A 323 -10.37 22.66 9.48
C LEU A 323 -10.53 23.66 8.33
N LEU A 324 -10.77 23.20 7.10
CA LEU A 324 -11.13 24.08 5.97
C LEU A 324 -12.46 24.78 6.20
N LEU A 325 -13.48 24.06 6.68
CA LEU A 325 -14.78 24.67 7.00
C LEU A 325 -14.68 25.77 8.06
N ARG A 326 -13.69 25.69 8.95
CA ARG A 326 -13.40 26.69 10.00
C ARG A 326 -12.35 27.72 9.59
N GLU A 327 -11.78 27.60 8.39
CA GLU A 327 -10.65 28.42 7.93
C GLU A 327 -9.47 28.46 8.91
N ASP A 328 -9.24 27.36 9.62
CA ASP A 328 -8.09 27.27 10.53
C ASP A 328 -6.81 26.94 9.75
N TRP A 329 -6.29 27.95 9.06
CA TRP A 329 -5.09 27.85 8.22
C TRP A 329 -3.86 27.35 8.97
N ALA A 330 -3.75 27.67 10.26
CA ALA A 330 -2.61 27.31 11.09
C ALA A 330 -2.51 25.80 11.31
N ASP A 331 -3.64 25.09 11.50
CA ASP A 331 -3.65 23.62 11.63
C ASP A 331 -3.96 22.88 10.32
N LEU A 332 -4.66 23.54 9.38
CA LEU A 332 -4.97 22.99 8.07
C LEU A 332 -3.72 22.81 7.21
N MET A 333 -2.80 23.79 7.18
CA MET A 333 -1.58 23.69 6.37
C MET A 333 -0.67 22.51 6.78
N PRO A 334 -0.42 22.26 8.08
CA PRO A 334 0.17 21.01 8.55
C PRO A 334 -0.58 19.75 8.09
N ALA A 335 -1.91 19.75 8.16
CA ALA A 335 -2.73 18.59 7.77
C ALA A 335 -2.59 18.30 6.28
N ILE A 336 -2.61 19.35 5.44
CA ILE A 336 -2.35 19.25 4.00
C ILE A 336 -0.92 18.76 3.72
N ASP A 337 0.08 19.19 4.48
CA ASP A 337 1.45 18.69 4.29
C ASP A 337 1.54 17.18 4.57
N THR A 338 0.82 16.70 5.58
CA THR A 338 0.69 15.26 5.90
C THR A 338 -0.11 14.52 4.83
N LEU A 339 -1.15 15.14 4.28
CA LEU A 339 -1.92 14.63 3.15
C LEU A 339 -1.05 14.44 1.88
N ILE A 340 -0.16 15.39 1.59
CA ILE A 340 0.81 15.32 0.49
C ILE A 340 1.92 14.30 0.80
N ASN A 341 2.35 14.24 2.06
CA ASN A 341 3.45 13.44 2.56
C ASN A 341 2.99 12.49 3.69
N ARG A 342 2.25 11.41 3.37
CA ARG A 342 1.53 10.50 4.30
C ARG A 342 2.29 9.99 5.55
N HIS A 343 3.61 10.02 5.57
CA HIS A 343 4.43 9.57 6.70
C HIS A 343 5.02 10.71 7.54
N LYS A 344 4.83 11.94 7.10
CA LYS A 344 5.34 13.14 7.75
C LYS A 344 4.43 13.48 8.94
N ILE A 345 5.03 13.80 10.07
CA ILE A 345 4.35 14.39 11.24
C ILE A 345 4.55 15.90 11.11
N ALA A 346 3.46 16.63 10.92
CA ALA A 346 3.49 18.04 10.52
C ALA A 346 3.10 19.04 11.61
N THR A 347 2.58 18.54 12.72
CA THR A 347 2.04 19.31 13.83
C THR A 347 2.73 18.87 15.13
N PRO A 348 2.84 19.76 16.15
CA PRO A 348 3.31 19.40 17.49
C PRO A 348 2.55 18.23 18.13
N LEU A 349 1.27 18.02 17.77
CA LEU A 349 0.37 17.12 18.50
C LEU A 349 0.17 17.56 19.96
N ALA A 350 -1.00 17.26 20.50
CA ALA A 350 -1.31 17.53 21.90
C ALA A 350 -1.65 16.23 22.62
N GLU A 351 -1.14 16.05 23.83
CA GLU A 351 -1.58 14.98 24.72
C GLU A 351 -2.54 15.55 25.76
N ARG A 352 -3.77 15.02 25.80
CA ARG A 352 -4.81 15.37 26.79
C ARG A 352 -5.52 14.10 27.20
N ASP A 353 -5.72 13.91 28.50
CA ASP A 353 -6.47 12.78 29.06
C ASP A 353 -6.03 11.42 28.51
N GLY A 354 -4.71 11.25 28.33
CA GLY A 354 -4.10 10.03 27.81
C GLY A 354 -4.39 9.74 26.33
N ARG A 355 -4.85 10.73 25.56
CA ARG A 355 -5.09 10.67 24.11
C ARG A 355 -4.24 11.68 23.35
N ILE A 356 -3.96 11.38 22.09
CA ILE A 356 -3.15 12.21 21.20
C ILE A 356 -4.05 12.90 20.18
N TYR A 357 -4.06 14.22 20.21
CA TYR A 357 -4.84 15.06 19.32
C TYR A 357 -3.93 15.73 18.27
N TRP A 358 -4.50 16.01 17.10
CA TRP A 358 -3.82 16.72 16.02
C TRP A 358 -3.35 18.12 16.46
N THR A 359 -4.16 18.78 17.28
CA THR A 359 -3.95 20.10 17.86
C THR A 359 -4.67 20.18 19.20
N ASP A 360 -4.26 21.08 20.09
CA ASP A 360 -4.97 21.37 21.34
C ASP A 360 -6.14 22.34 21.16
N ARG A 361 -6.28 22.93 19.97
CA ARG A 361 -7.39 23.81 19.60
C ARG A 361 -8.65 23.00 19.27
N HIS A 362 -9.82 23.61 19.47
CA HIS A 362 -11.14 23.04 19.17
C HIS A 362 -11.53 21.79 19.99
N LEU A 363 -10.79 21.43 21.05
CA LEU A 363 -11.09 20.24 21.86
C LEU A 363 -12.30 20.40 22.80
N ASP A 364 -12.83 21.62 22.92
CA ASP A 364 -14.07 21.92 23.68
C ASP A 364 -15.33 21.50 22.90
N ASP A 365 -15.24 21.38 21.57
CA ASP A 365 -16.29 20.86 20.70
C ASP A 365 -16.18 19.32 20.65
N PRO A 366 -17.18 18.56 21.15
CA PRO A 366 -17.11 17.09 21.20
C PRO A 366 -16.89 16.41 19.84
N GLU A 367 -17.48 16.96 18.77
CA GLU A 367 -17.33 16.42 17.41
C GLU A 367 -15.90 16.63 16.92
N MET A 368 -15.37 17.85 17.11
CA MET A 368 -13.97 18.15 16.76
C MET A 368 -12.99 17.38 17.64
N ARG A 369 -13.28 17.20 18.93
CA ARG A 369 -12.46 16.40 19.83
C ARG A 369 -12.33 14.97 19.32
N SER A 370 -13.44 14.33 18.94
CA SER A 370 -13.40 12.97 18.36
C SER A 370 -12.67 12.95 17.01
N LEU A 371 -12.86 13.96 16.17
CA LEU A 371 -12.26 14.04 14.84
C LEU A 371 -10.74 14.27 14.88
N LEU A 372 -10.28 15.11 15.81
CA LEU A 372 -8.87 15.47 16.01
C LEU A 372 -8.10 14.41 16.79
N ASP A 373 -8.76 13.42 17.39
CA ASP A 373 -8.10 12.28 18.01
C ASP A 373 -7.36 11.44 16.96
N VAL A 374 -6.04 11.48 17.03
CA VAL A 374 -5.11 10.77 16.15
C VAL A 374 -4.30 9.71 16.91
N THR A 375 -4.76 9.31 18.10
CA THR A 375 -4.13 8.27 18.93
C THR A 375 -3.88 7.01 18.12
N THR A 376 -4.86 6.58 17.32
CA THR A 376 -4.78 5.36 16.49
C THR A 376 -3.76 5.45 15.34
N LEU A 377 -3.27 6.66 14.99
CA LEU A 377 -2.21 6.83 13.99
C LEU A 377 -0.81 6.50 14.54
N GLY A 378 -0.68 6.35 15.87
CA GLY A 378 0.52 5.86 16.55
C GLY A 378 1.72 6.78 16.42
N TYR A 379 1.50 8.09 16.43
CA TYR A 379 2.59 9.06 16.38
C TYR A 379 3.41 9.09 17.67
N HIS A 380 2.75 8.96 18.83
CA HIS A 380 3.38 8.91 20.16
C HIS A 380 4.26 7.67 20.38
N ALA A 381 3.90 6.54 19.77
CA ALA A 381 4.66 5.29 19.90
C ALA A 381 5.97 5.27 19.10
N LYS A 382 6.22 6.26 18.24
CA LYS A 382 7.43 6.31 17.40
C LYS A 382 8.59 6.90 18.17
N ARG A 383 9.79 6.36 17.94
CA ARG A 383 11.05 6.98 18.38
C ARG A 383 11.49 8.06 17.38
N LEU A 384 12.29 9.02 17.82
CA LEU A 384 12.77 10.13 16.97
C LEU A 384 13.35 9.68 15.61
N ASN A 385 14.15 8.60 15.58
CA ASN A 385 14.73 8.04 14.36
C ASN A 385 13.74 7.31 13.44
N GLN A 386 12.52 7.06 13.91
CA GLN A 386 11.40 6.50 13.14
C GLN A 386 10.41 7.59 12.69
N MET A 387 10.54 8.82 13.20
CA MET A 387 9.70 9.95 12.83
C MET A 387 10.22 10.64 11.57
N SER A 388 9.33 10.97 10.65
CA SER A 388 9.61 11.91 9.56
C SER A 388 9.01 13.25 9.93
N LEU A 389 9.82 14.14 10.49
CA LEU A 389 9.33 15.42 11.00
C LEU A 389 9.21 16.45 9.87
N ARG A 390 8.14 17.24 9.89
CA ARG A 390 8.04 18.42 9.03
C ARG A 390 9.14 19.39 9.38
N ASN A 391 9.87 19.78 8.35
CA ASN A 391 10.85 20.84 8.40
C ASN A 391 10.37 21.91 7.43
N ARG A 392 9.93 23.06 7.95
CA ARG A 392 9.43 24.19 7.17
C ARG A 392 10.61 25.13 6.88
N LEU A 393 10.81 25.47 5.62
CA LEU A 393 11.72 26.54 5.24
C LEU A 393 11.04 27.87 5.57
N THR A 394 11.70 28.73 6.35
CA THR A 394 11.17 30.04 6.78
C THR A 394 11.90 31.20 6.13
N ALA A 395 13.16 31.02 5.72
CA ALA A 395 13.88 32.01 4.94
C ALA A 395 14.85 31.36 3.94
N TYR A 396 15.02 32.02 2.81
CA TYR A 396 15.98 31.70 1.76
C TYR A 396 16.57 32.98 1.21
N THR A 397 17.91 33.10 1.20
CA THR A 397 18.60 34.18 0.49
C THR A 397 19.82 33.61 -0.22
N ALA A 398 20.04 34.04 -1.46
CA ALA A 398 21.18 33.66 -2.28
C ALA A 398 21.99 34.92 -2.64
N HIS A 399 23.30 34.92 -2.38
CA HIS A 399 24.18 36.04 -2.71
C HIS A 399 25.62 35.53 -2.92
N ASP A 400 26.34 36.06 -3.93
CA ASP A 400 27.76 35.77 -4.20
C ASP A 400 28.16 34.28 -4.28
N GLY A 401 27.23 33.42 -4.65
CA GLY A 401 27.46 31.97 -4.75
C GLY A 401 27.23 31.17 -3.46
N ASP A 402 26.82 31.83 -2.40
CA ASP A 402 26.47 31.22 -1.11
C ASP A 402 24.96 31.33 -0.87
N VAL A 403 24.39 30.36 -0.14
CA VAL A 403 22.96 30.32 0.21
C VAL A 403 22.82 30.30 1.71
N ARG A 404 22.02 31.23 2.24
CA ARG A 404 21.56 31.18 3.63
C ARG A 404 20.14 30.60 3.67
N LEU A 405 19.98 29.58 4.49
CA LEU A 405 18.74 28.86 4.71
C LEU A 405 18.37 28.96 6.18
N ALA A 406 17.11 29.23 6.47
CA ALA A 406 16.55 29.11 7.81
C ALA A 406 15.25 28.30 7.76
N GLY A 407 14.97 27.58 8.84
CA GLY A 407 13.74 26.81 8.95
C GLY A 407 13.47 26.33 10.35
N GLU A 408 12.36 25.59 10.48
CA GLU A 408 11.84 25.09 11.74
C GLU A 408 11.43 23.64 11.58
N ILE A 409 11.87 22.78 12.48
CA ILE A 409 11.46 21.37 12.55
C ILE A 409 10.44 21.22 13.67
N VAL A 410 9.29 20.62 13.37
CA VAL A 410 8.29 20.34 14.40
C VAL A 410 8.82 19.33 15.42
N ASN A 411 8.57 19.56 16.70
CA ASN A 411 8.99 18.71 17.82
C ASN A 411 7.75 18.07 18.48
N PRO A 412 7.18 17.01 17.87
CA PRO A 412 5.90 16.51 18.30
C PRO A 412 5.97 15.91 19.71
N LEU A 413 4.98 16.22 20.54
CA LEU A 413 4.88 15.81 21.95
C LEU A 413 6.16 16.13 22.75
N ARG A 414 6.92 17.14 22.30
CA ARG A 414 8.23 17.52 22.86
C ARG A 414 9.21 16.33 22.99
N VAL A 415 9.17 15.40 22.03
CA VAL A 415 10.04 14.21 21.99
C VAL A 415 11.53 14.55 22.07
N ILE A 416 11.93 15.72 21.57
CA ILE A 416 13.26 16.30 21.80
C ILE A 416 13.16 17.22 23.02
N ALA A 417 13.77 16.81 24.13
CA ALA A 417 13.74 17.57 25.38
C ALA A 417 14.51 18.92 25.25
N PRO A 418 14.12 19.98 25.97
CA PRO A 418 14.79 21.30 25.89
C PRO A 418 16.29 21.29 26.19
N GLY A 419 16.78 20.31 26.97
CA GLY A 419 18.20 20.15 27.31
C GLY A 419 18.98 19.20 26.40
N ALA A 420 18.38 18.69 25.32
CA ALA A 420 19.01 17.71 24.43
C ALA A 420 20.23 18.31 23.71
N LYS A 421 21.29 17.53 23.54
CA LYS A 421 22.45 17.94 22.74
C LYS A 421 22.11 17.83 21.26
N LEU A 422 21.96 18.98 20.61
CA LEU A 422 21.59 19.07 19.20
C LEU A 422 22.81 19.23 18.29
N SER A 423 22.78 18.56 17.14
CA SER A 423 23.62 18.84 15.99
C SER A 423 22.85 18.54 14.71
N ALA A 424 23.11 19.28 13.63
CA ALA A 424 22.46 19.00 12.35
C ALA A 424 23.35 19.29 11.14
N GLU A 425 23.05 18.61 10.04
CA GLU A 425 23.69 18.83 8.75
C GLU A 425 22.64 18.88 7.62
N LEU A 426 22.87 19.73 6.62
CA LEU A 426 22.10 19.80 5.38
C LEU A 426 22.78 18.96 4.30
N GLU A 427 22.15 17.87 3.87
CA GLU A 427 22.57 17.02 2.77
C GLU A 427 21.91 17.46 1.45
N PHE A 428 22.73 17.70 0.43
CA PHE A 428 22.35 17.93 -0.96
C PHE A 428 22.64 16.67 -1.76
N ARG A 429 21.60 15.93 -2.15
CA ARG A 429 21.73 14.62 -2.77
C ARG A 429 21.15 14.57 -4.18
N ALA A 430 21.95 14.14 -5.15
CA ALA A 430 21.52 14.00 -6.54
C ALA A 430 20.37 12.97 -6.69
N ARG A 431 19.31 13.32 -7.42
CA ARG A 431 18.17 12.43 -7.72
C ARG A 431 18.53 11.26 -8.65
N ARG A 432 19.60 11.40 -9.44
CA ARG A 432 19.99 10.45 -10.49
C ARG A 432 21.30 9.72 -10.16
N ARG A 433 21.82 8.99 -11.16
CA ARG A 433 22.64 7.76 -11.02
C ARG A 433 24.01 7.94 -10.37
N SER A 434 24.53 9.15 -10.21
CA SER A 434 25.86 9.33 -9.59
C SER A 434 25.85 9.13 -8.08
N LEU A 435 24.67 9.26 -7.44
CA LEU A 435 24.49 9.24 -5.98
C LEU A 435 25.37 10.25 -5.22
N GLN A 436 25.84 11.31 -5.89
CA GLN A 436 26.62 12.35 -5.25
C GLN A 436 25.82 13.02 -4.14
N ALA A 437 26.42 13.13 -2.96
CA ALA A 437 25.87 13.81 -1.80
C ALA A 437 26.91 14.78 -1.22
N PHE A 438 26.45 15.93 -0.74
CA PHE A 438 27.27 16.93 -0.08
C PHE A 438 26.58 17.37 1.21
N SER A 439 27.29 17.36 2.33
CA SER A 439 26.74 17.80 3.62
C SER A 439 27.39 19.09 4.08
N PHE A 440 26.59 19.96 4.68
CA PHE A 440 27.02 21.23 5.27
C PHE A 440 26.50 21.32 6.70
N PRO A 441 27.30 21.78 7.67
CA PRO A 441 26.83 21.93 9.04
C PRO A 441 25.75 23.01 9.14
N VAL A 442 24.77 22.76 10.00
CA VAL A 442 23.84 23.79 10.46
C VAL A 442 24.56 24.62 11.52
N THR A 443 24.56 25.95 11.36
CA THR A 443 25.35 26.88 12.17
C THR A 443 24.61 27.34 13.43
N VAL A 444 23.27 27.39 13.37
CA VAL A 444 22.41 27.76 14.51
C VAL A 444 21.35 26.69 14.70
N LEU A 445 21.15 26.24 15.94
CA LEU A 445 20.09 25.33 16.37
C LEU A 445 19.56 25.81 17.72
N SER A 446 18.25 26.01 17.84
CA SER A 446 17.59 26.44 19.07
C SER A 446 16.24 25.75 19.26
N HIS A 447 15.88 25.52 20.52
CA HIS A 447 14.51 25.15 20.88
C HIS A 447 13.62 26.40 20.87
N GLU A 448 12.51 26.33 20.16
CA GLU A 448 11.51 27.40 20.09
C GLU A 448 10.12 26.81 20.28
N GLY A 449 9.66 26.77 21.54
CA GLY A 449 8.40 26.13 21.93
C GLY A 449 8.35 24.67 21.49
N ASP A 450 7.40 24.35 20.62
CA ASP A 450 7.20 23.00 20.07
C ASP A 450 7.92 22.79 18.72
N THR A 451 8.95 23.59 18.45
CA THR A 451 9.79 23.48 17.25
C THR A 451 11.29 23.58 17.58
N ILE A 452 12.10 23.14 16.64
CA ILE A 452 13.55 23.32 16.61
C ILE A 452 13.88 24.24 15.43
N ALA A 453 14.24 25.48 15.72
CA ALA A 453 14.69 26.43 14.71
C ALA A 453 16.14 26.13 14.31
N TRP A 454 16.44 26.35 13.04
CA TRP A 454 17.76 26.13 12.49
C TRP A 454 18.14 27.16 11.43
N GLN A 455 19.44 27.46 11.34
CA GLN A 455 20.02 28.27 10.25
C GLN A 455 21.31 27.64 9.73
N ALA A 456 21.55 27.77 8.43
CA ALA A 456 22.75 27.28 7.78
C ALA A 456 23.21 28.21 6.66
N GLU A 457 24.53 28.35 6.53
CA GLU A 457 25.19 29.02 5.41
C GLU A 457 25.90 27.99 4.55
N VAL A 458 25.52 27.93 3.27
CA VAL A 458 25.91 26.87 2.35
C VAL A 458 26.67 27.47 1.17
N PRO A 459 28.00 27.29 1.07
CA PRO A 459 28.79 27.81 -0.04
C PRO A 459 28.64 26.94 -1.29
N LEU A 460 27.44 26.95 -1.89
CA LEU A 460 27.04 26.07 -2.98
C LEU A 460 27.93 26.22 -4.20
N SER A 461 28.18 27.43 -4.69
CA SER A 461 28.99 27.67 -5.89
C SER A 461 30.45 27.21 -5.74
N ARG A 462 30.97 27.20 -4.51
CA ARG A 462 32.34 26.80 -4.22
C ARG A 462 32.48 25.29 -4.06
N ARG A 463 31.53 24.62 -3.39
CA ARG A 463 31.65 23.19 -3.04
C ARG A 463 30.85 22.26 -3.93
N LEU A 464 29.75 22.71 -4.53
CA LEU A 464 28.98 21.90 -5.47
C LEU A 464 29.75 21.82 -6.80
N ARG A 465 30.10 20.60 -7.20
CA ARG A 465 30.80 20.29 -8.45
C ARG A 465 30.03 19.22 -9.23
N PRO A 466 28.93 19.59 -9.92
CA PRO A 466 28.10 18.67 -10.67
C PRO A 466 28.87 17.94 -11.78
N LEU A 467 28.48 16.72 -12.14
CA LEU A 467 29.07 16.03 -13.30
C LEU A 467 28.54 16.55 -14.64
N GLY A 468 27.39 17.25 -14.67
CA GLY A 468 26.89 18.01 -15.84
C GLY A 468 26.09 17.25 -16.91
N ILE A 469 26.11 15.91 -16.93
CA ILE A 469 25.34 15.09 -17.92
C ILE A 469 24.39 14.08 -17.25
N ILE A 470 24.65 13.71 -16.00
CA ILE A 470 24.02 12.55 -15.33
C ILE A 470 22.96 12.99 -14.31
N ASP A 471 23.21 14.09 -13.61
CA ASP A 471 22.38 14.62 -12.53
C ASP A 471 21.92 16.03 -12.89
N ASP A 472 20.61 16.24 -12.83
CA ASP A 472 19.91 17.47 -13.18
C ASP A 472 19.27 18.15 -11.98
N VAL A 473 19.02 17.40 -10.90
CA VAL A 473 18.33 17.87 -9.70
C VAL A 473 18.95 17.29 -8.43
N TRP A 474 19.13 18.13 -7.41
CA TRP A 474 19.58 17.79 -6.05
C TRP A 474 18.43 18.02 -5.07
N ASP A 475 18.09 16.99 -4.30
CA ASP A 475 17.17 17.11 -3.17
C ASP A 475 17.92 17.59 -1.93
N VAL A 476 17.28 18.45 -1.14
CA VAL A 476 17.83 18.93 0.14
C VAL A 476 17.18 18.17 1.29
N ARG A 477 18.00 17.73 2.24
CA ARG A 477 17.57 17.04 3.46
C ARG A 477 18.30 17.62 4.65
N LEU A 478 17.64 17.69 5.78
CA LEU A 478 18.27 18.01 7.05
C LEU A 478 18.34 16.74 7.90
N HIS A 479 19.54 16.44 8.38
CA HIS A 479 19.79 15.36 9.33
C HIS A 479 19.99 15.96 10.72
N LEU A 480 19.00 15.81 11.58
CA LEU A 480 19.03 16.29 12.96
C LEU A 480 19.45 15.14 13.86
N THR A 481 20.42 15.38 14.73
CA THR A 481 20.84 14.45 15.78
C THR A 481 20.58 15.09 17.14
N ALA A 482 19.75 14.44 17.95
CA ALA A 482 19.49 14.82 19.35
C ALA A 482 19.92 13.65 20.24
N ASP A 483 20.83 13.91 21.19
CA ASP A 483 21.37 12.91 22.13
C ASP A 483 21.82 11.60 21.46
N GLY A 484 22.50 11.73 20.31
CA GLY A 484 23.00 10.60 19.52
C GLY A 484 21.96 9.90 18.64
N THR A 485 20.68 10.28 18.72
CA THR A 485 19.61 9.74 17.87
C THR A 485 19.38 10.64 16.66
N ARG A 486 19.53 10.08 15.45
CA ARG A 486 19.41 10.82 14.19
C ARG A 486 18.05 10.64 13.53
N THR A 487 17.44 11.74 13.10
CA THR A 487 16.28 11.79 12.20
C THR A 487 16.61 12.54 10.91
N THR A 488 15.81 12.34 9.86
CA THR A 488 15.99 12.98 8.55
C THR A 488 14.69 13.61 8.08
N SER A 489 14.72 14.91 7.81
CA SER A 489 13.60 15.68 7.28
C SER A 489 13.93 16.28 5.92
N ARG A 490 12.90 16.55 5.12
CA ARG A 490 13.02 17.33 3.88
C ARG A 490 12.42 18.71 4.11
N LEU A 491 13.02 19.70 3.48
CA LEU A 491 12.67 21.10 3.66
C LEU A 491 11.42 21.40 2.83
N THR A 492 10.31 21.67 3.50
CA THR A 492 9.00 21.98 2.94
C THR A 492 8.93 23.49 2.70
N VAL A 493 8.70 23.88 1.45
CA VAL A 493 8.56 25.28 1.04
C VAL A 493 7.08 25.63 1.14
N GLY A 494 6.75 26.63 1.95
CA GLY A 494 5.41 27.19 2.09
C GLY A 494 5.32 28.53 1.38
N THR A 495 5.53 29.62 2.12
CA THR A 495 5.39 31.01 1.65
C THR A 495 6.70 31.65 1.19
N VAL A 496 7.83 30.93 1.26
CA VAL A 496 9.12 31.47 0.85
C VAL A 496 9.15 31.60 -0.67
N ASP A 497 9.27 32.83 -1.17
CA ASP A 497 9.44 33.10 -2.59
C ASP A 497 10.81 32.58 -3.06
N LEU A 498 10.77 31.59 -3.93
CA LEU A 498 11.95 31.04 -4.61
C LEU A 498 12.00 31.44 -6.09
N GLU A 499 10.92 31.97 -6.65
CA GLU A 499 10.80 32.26 -8.09
C GLU A 499 11.61 33.50 -8.48
N ASN A 500 11.74 34.47 -7.58
CA ASN A 500 12.53 35.69 -7.79
C ASN A 500 13.98 35.61 -7.26
N THR A 501 14.49 34.41 -6.98
CA THR A 501 15.81 34.25 -6.36
C THR A 501 16.95 34.17 -7.38
N GLU A 502 18.13 34.69 -7.01
CA GLU A 502 19.28 34.71 -7.92
C GLU A 502 19.78 33.30 -8.28
N ALA A 503 19.91 33.01 -9.57
CA ALA A 503 20.52 31.78 -10.07
C ALA A 503 22.04 31.77 -9.80
N LEU A 504 22.53 30.76 -9.07
CA LEU A 504 23.90 30.74 -8.58
C LEU A 504 24.88 30.16 -9.61
N PRO A 505 26.10 30.72 -9.74
CA PRO A 505 27.09 30.21 -10.68
C PRO A 505 27.62 28.85 -10.21
N VAL A 506 27.68 27.86 -11.11
CA VAL A 506 28.27 26.53 -10.80
C VAL A 506 29.29 26.12 -11.83
N ARG A 507 30.25 25.28 -11.41
CA ARG A 507 31.31 24.75 -12.28
C ARG A 507 31.19 23.23 -12.40
N PRO A 508 30.49 22.71 -13.44
CA PRO A 508 30.43 21.28 -13.69
C PRO A 508 31.82 20.70 -14.03
N ARG A 509 32.11 19.47 -13.59
CA ARG A 509 33.40 18.79 -13.77
C ARG A 509 33.69 18.38 -15.22
N LEU A 510 32.67 18.07 -16.01
CA LEU A 510 32.86 17.54 -17.37
C LEU A 510 32.88 18.64 -18.46
N THR A 511 32.05 19.67 -18.37
CA THR A 511 32.16 20.89 -19.22
C THR A 511 31.19 22.00 -18.77
N ARG A 512 31.61 23.26 -18.90
CA ARG A 512 30.75 24.47 -18.73
C ARG A 512 29.75 24.67 -19.87
N LEU A 513 29.92 23.95 -20.98
CA LEU A 513 29.06 24.04 -22.17
C LEU A 513 27.70 23.33 -22.00
N LEU A 514 27.38 22.81 -20.80
CA LEU A 514 26.17 22.02 -20.54
C LEU A 514 25.25 22.59 -19.47
N ALA A 515 25.80 23.35 -18.53
CA ALA A 515 25.10 24.10 -17.49
C ALA A 515 26.10 25.08 -16.87
N ASP A 516 25.63 26.25 -16.48
CA ASP A 516 26.43 27.33 -15.89
C ASP A 516 25.81 27.88 -14.60
N ARG A 517 24.53 27.56 -14.34
CA ARG A 517 23.78 28.02 -13.17
C ARG A 517 23.07 26.88 -12.44
N ILE A 518 22.79 27.09 -11.16
CA ILE A 518 21.90 26.26 -10.36
C ILE A 518 20.81 27.14 -9.73
N GLU A 519 19.57 26.68 -9.79
CA GLU A 519 18.38 27.41 -9.35
C GLU A 519 17.65 26.61 -8.28
N ALA A 520 17.13 27.31 -7.28
CA ALA A 520 16.18 26.73 -6.34
C ALA A 520 14.84 26.49 -7.04
N GLN A 521 14.19 25.37 -6.73
CA GLN A 521 12.86 25.04 -7.23
C GLN A 521 12.07 24.27 -6.18
N VAL A 522 10.75 24.37 -6.24
CA VAL A 522 9.85 23.55 -5.43
C VAL A 522 9.52 22.26 -6.19
N SER A 523 9.73 21.11 -5.55
CA SER A 523 9.33 19.82 -6.11
C SER A 523 7.82 19.62 -6.07
N ALA A 524 7.28 18.70 -6.86
CA ALA A 524 5.85 18.32 -6.84
C ALA A 524 5.31 17.82 -5.48
N LYS A 525 6.18 17.61 -4.49
CA LYS A 525 5.81 17.25 -3.11
C LYS A 525 6.01 18.41 -2.11
N GLY A 526 6.23 19.62 -2.60
CA GLY A 526 6.46 20.82 -1.79
C GLY A 526 7.87 20.94 -1.20
N HIS A 527 8.83 20.10 -1.59
CA HIS A 527 10.19 20.14 -1.02
C HIS A 527 11.14 21.02 -1.83
N LEU A 528 12.04 21.73 -1.16
CA LEU A 528 13.16 22.45 -1.76
C LEU A 528 14.08 21.47 -2.53
N ALA A 529 14.37 21.81 -3.77
CA ALA A 529 15.36 21.14 -4.59
C ALA A 529 16.14 22.17 -5.40
N PHE A 530 17.31 21.78 -5.88
CA PHE A 530 18.14 22.61 -6.74
C PHE A 530 18.27 21.96 -8.11
N ARG A 531 18.10 22.73 -9.18
CA ARG A 531 18.17 22.26 -10.56
C ARG A 531 19.25 22.98 -11.34
N LEU A 532 19.96 22.24 -12.18
CA LEU A 532 20.89 22.85 -13.13
C LEU A 532 20.15 23.56 -14.26
N ALA A 533 20.56 24.80 -14.51
CA ALA A 533 20.03 25.68 -15.53
C ALA A 533 21.12 26.16 -16.51
N GLN A 534 20.66 26.69 -17.65
CA GLN A 534 21.49 27.09 -18.78
C GLN A 534 21.16 28.54 -19.16
N HIS A 535 21.96 29.50 -18.71
CA HIS A 535 21.73 30.91 -19.01
C HIS A 535 22.62 31.42 -20.16
N GLY A 536 23.90 31.04 -20.19
CA GLY A 536 24.85 31.45 -21.23
C GLY A 536 24.59 30.86 -22.62
N GLN A 537 24.84 31.66 -23.68
CA GLN A 537 24.63 31.28 -25.09
C GLN A 537 25.46 30.05 -25.50
N ALA A 538 26.68 29.92 -24.98
CA ALA A 538 27.56 28.77 -25.18
C ALA A 538 27.05 27.48 -24.49
N ALA A 539 26.41 27.61 -23.32
CA ALA A 539 25.82 26.48 -22.59
C ALA A 539 24.54 25.96 -23.28
N ARG A 540 23.72 26.87 -23.82
CA ARG A 540 22.53 26.51 -24.62
C ARG A 540 22.92 25.77 -25.91
N ALA A 541 23.93 26.27 -26.64
CA ALA A 541 24.42 25.65 -27.87
C ALA A 541 25.12 24.30 -27.62
N GLY A 542 25.97 24.21 -26.59
CA GLY A 542 26.68 22.98 -26.22
C GLY A 542 25.75 21.86 -25.73
N HIS A 543 24.70 22.19 -24.98
CA HIS A 543 23.68 21.21 -24.57
C HIS A 543 22.88 20.66 -25.75
N ALA A 544 22.51 21.50 -26.74
CA ALA A 544 21.85 21.04 -27.95
C ALA A 544 22.74 20.07 -28.78
N ALA A 545 24.04 20.38 -28.89
CA ALA A 545 25.02 19.52 -29.57
C ALA A 545 25.26 18.19 -28.83
N VAL A 546 25.36 18.20 -27.51
CA VAL A 546 25.52 16.99 -26.69
C VAL A 546 24.24 16.17 -26.65
N ARG A 547 23.04 16.77 -26.69
CA ARG A 547 21.77 16.03 -26.80
C ARG A 547 21.65 15.33 -28.17
N ARG A 548 22.16 15.92 -29.26
CA ARG A 548 22.33 15.24 -30.57
C ARG A 548 23.35 14.09 -30.49
N ASN A 549 24.49 14.29 -29.82
CA ASN A 549 25.60 13.34 -29.77
C ASN A 549 25.53 12.28 -28.66
N LEU A 550 24.67 12.44 -27.64
CA LEU A 550 24.38 11.43 -26.60
C LEU A 550 23.72 10.17 -27.18
N HIS A 551 23.20 10.27 -28.40
CA HIS A 551 22.71 9.18 -29.24
C HIS A 551 23.79 8.65 -30.21
N GLY A 552 25.04 9.11 -30.16
CA GLY A 552 26.15 8.62 -30.99
C GLY A 552 26.66 7.23 -30.62
N ARG A 553 27.36 6.57 -31.55
CA ARG A 553 27.90 5.20 -31.41
C ARG A 553 28.85 4.99 -30.20
N PRO A 554 29.80 5.88 -29.87
CA PRO A 554 30.75 5.65 -28.76
C PRO A 554 30.10 5.78 -27.38
N ALA A 555 29.20 6.76 -27.20
CA ALA A 555 28.42 6.93 -25.96
C ALA A 555 27.43 5.76 -25.73
N ARG A 556 26.90 5.16 -26.81
CA ARG A 556 26.13 3.91 -26.76
C ARG A 556 26.99 2.72 -26.33
N ALA A 557 28.24 2.63 -26.78
CA ALA A 557 29.15 1.53 -26.44
C ALA A 557 29.55 1.54 -24.96
N ALA A 558 29.97 2.69 -24.41
CA ALA A 558 30.34 2.79 -22.99
C ALA A 558 29.13 2.58 -22.05
N LYS A 559 27.95 3.15 -22.40
CA LYS A 559 26.69 2.84 -21.70
C LYS A 559 26.31 1.37 -21.84
N GLY A 560 26.57 0.76 -22.99
CA GLY A 560 26.35 -0.66 -23.27
C GLY A 560 27.23 -1.57 -22.43
N ALA A 561 28.52 -1.27 -22.30
CA ALA A 561 29.46 -2.04 -21.49
C ALA A 561 29.13 -1.97 -20.00
N TYR A 562 28.86 -0.77 -19.46
CA TYR A 562 28.43 -0.62 -18.07
C TYR A 562 27.06 -1.26 -17.80
N ARG A 563 26.09 -1.14 -18.74
CA ARG A 563 24.80 -1.85 -18.65
C ARG A 563 24.99 -3.35 -18.73
N LYS A 564 25.88 -3.87 -19.58
CA LYS A 564 26.23 -5.29 -19.65
C LYS A 564 26.84 -5.76 -18.34
N LEU A 565 27.82 -5.05 -17.76
CA LEU A 565 28.41 -5.42 -16.46
C LEU A 565 27.39 -5.41 -15.32
N ARG A 566 26.53 -4.39 -15.24
CA ARG A 566 25.48 -4.32 -14.23
C ARG A 566 24.36 -5.33 -14.48
N ALA A 567 24.01 -5.58 -15.74
CA ALA A 567 23.05 -6.61 -16.13
C ALA A 567 23.60 -8.00 -15.80
N VAL A 568 24.88 -8.28 -16.07
CA VAL A 568 25.56 -9.52 -15.71
C VAL A 568 25.61 -9.66 -14.19
N ARG A 569 25.96 -8.62 -13.41
CA ARG A 569 25.93 -8.70 -11.94
C ARG A 569 24.50 -8.90 -11.39
N ARG A 570 23.49 -8.27 -12.01
CA ARG A 570 22.08 -8.42 -11.65
C ARG A 570 21.54 -9.79 -12.05
N ASP A 571 21.95 -10.30 -13.20
CA ASP A 571 21.59 -11.60 -13.75
C ASP A 571 22.22 -12.72 -12.92
N LEU A 572 23.51 -12.62 -12.59
CA LEU A 572 24.20 -13.52 -11.65
C LEU A 572 23.51 -13.56 -10.29
N ASN A 573 23.03 -12.42 -9.78
CA ASN A 573 22.30 -12.37 -8.51
C ASN A 573 20.78 -12.55 -8.65
N SER A 574 20.28 -12.82 -9.85
CA SER A 574 18.86 -13.10 -10.08
C SER A 574 18.48 -14.43 -9.43
N GLY A 575 17.21 -14.56 -9.02
CA GLY A 575 16.71 -15.81 -8.45
C GLY A 575 16.89 -16.98 -9.40
N ALA A 576 16.61 -16.79 -10.70
CA ALA A 576 16.73 -17.84 -11.72
C ALA A 576 18.18 -18.34 -11.87
N ARG A 577 19.16 -17.44 -11.96
CA ARG A 577 20.57 -17.83 -12.11
C ARG A 577 21.13 -18.47 -10.83
N LYS A 578 20.73 -17.97 -9.66
CA LYS A 578 21.08 -18.58 -8.37
C LYS A 578 20.57 -20.01 -8.24
N LEU A 579 19.33 -20.27 -8.66
CA LEU A 579 18.75 -21.62 -8.71
C LEU A 579 19.53 -22.51 -9.67
N GLN A 580 19.81 -22.03 -10.88
CA GLN A 580 20.59 -22.79 -11.87
C GLN A 580 21.99 -23.15 -11.35
N VAL A 581 22.69 -22.21 -10.68
CA VAL A 581 24.01 -22.46 -10.10
C VAL A 581 23.91 -23.42 -8.91
N TYR A 582 22.87 -23.27 -8.06
CA TYR A 582 22.62 -24.20 -6.97
C TYR A 582 22.47 -25.64 -7.50
N GLU A 583 21.56 -25.84 -8.44
CA GLU A 583 21.23 -27.16 -9.01
C GLU A 583 22.37 -27.79 -9.82
N ARG A 584 23.13 -26.99 -10.58
CA ARG A 584 24.15 -27.52 -11.50
C ARG A 584 25.56 -27.56 -10.91
N MET A 585 25.85 -26.75 -9.90
CA MET A 585 27.21 -26.59 -9.35
C MET A 585 27.27 -26.87 -7.85
N LEU A 586 26.48 -26.18 -7.03
CA LEU A 586 26.62 -26.28 -5.57
C LEU A 586 26.21 -27.64 -5.03
N THR A 587 25.15 -28.25 -5.58
CA THR A 587 24.71 -29.61 -5.24
C THR A 587 25.69 -30.71 -5.65
N ARG A 588 26.73 -30.40 -6.45
CA ARG A 588 27.82 -31.34 -6.78
C ARG A 588 28.95 -31.35 -5.76
N LEU A 589 29.01 -30.36 -4.86
CA LEU A 589 29.99 -30.35 -3.78
C LEU A 589 29.71 -31.51 -2.81
N PRO A 590 30.71 -32.03 -2.08
CA PRO A 590 30.46 -33.07 -1.08
C PRO A 590 29.58 -32.52 0.07
N ILE A 591 28.72 -33.39 0.60
CA ILE A 591 28.00 -33.14 1.85
C ILE A 591 29.03 -33.10 2.98
N ARG A 592 28.91 -32.12 3.87
CA ARG A 592 29.74 -31.95 5.05
C ARG A 592 29.05 -32.61 6.23
N LYS A 593 29.57 -33.77 6.63
CA LYS A 593 29.11 -34.49 7.82
C LYS A 593 29.13 -33.59 9.06
N GLY A 594 28.12 -33.71 9.91
CA GLY A 594 27.91 -32.89 11.11
C GLY A 594 27.44 -31.45 10.85
N THR A 595 27.13 -31.06 9.61
CA THR A 595 26.63 -29.69 9.32
C THR A 595 25.09 -29.64 9.37
N VAL A 596 24.56 -28.75 10.22
CA VAL A 596 23.11 -28.56 10.43
C VAL A 596 22.72 -27.14 10.03
N VAL A 597 21.76 -26.99 9.12
CA VAL A 597 21.19 -25.67 8.77
C VAL A 597 19.83 -25.52 9.43
N LEU A 598 19.71 -24.49 10.26
CA LEU A 598 18.49 -24.16 11.01
C LEU A 598 17.85 -22.87 10.48
N GLU A 599 16.53 -22.86 10.43
CA GLU A 599 15.74 -21.69 10.07
C GLU A 599 14.41 -21.65 10.83
N SER A 600 13.99 -20.47 11.28
CA SER A 600 12.68 -20.26 11.90
C SER A 600 11.95 -19.09 11.24
N HIS A 601 10.66 -19.28 10.92
CA HIS A 601 9.80 -18.30 10.24
C HIS A 601 10.45 -17.62 9.02
N LEU A 602 10.98 -18.44 8.10
CA LEU A 602 11.66 -17.98 6.88
C LEU A 602 12.92 -17.14 7.16
N GLY A 603 13.56 -17.39 8.30
CA GLY A 603 14.77 -16.69 8.76
C GLY A 603 14.48 -15.33 9.41
N LYS A 604 13.24 -14.99 9.70
CA LYS A 604 12.91 -13.69 10.30
C LYS A 604 13.35 -13.56 11.77
N GLN A 605 13.49 -14.68 12.47
CA GLN A 605 13.75 -14.69 13.90
C GLN A 605 14.45 -15.98 14.37
N TYR A 606 15.09 -15.89 15.54
CA TYR A 606 15.62 -17.02 16.30
C TYR A 606 14.57 -17.41 17.36
N SER A 607 13.75 -18.43 17.06
CA SER A 607 12.61 -18.84 17.90
C SER A 607 12.17 -20.26 17.57
N ASP A 608 11.15 -20.73 18.29
CA ASP A 608 10.34 -21.90 17.94
C ASP A 608 11.09 -23.24 18.04
N SER A 609 10.54 -24.32 17.48
CA SER A 609 11.09 -25.66 17.61
C SER A 609 12.55 -25.80 17.09
N PRO A 610 12.96 -25.14 15.99
CA PRO A 610 14.35 -25.15 15.55
C PRO A 610 15.31 -24.55 16.60
N ARG A 611 14.88 -23.53 17.35
CA ARG A 611 15.66 -22.95 18.45
C ARG A 611 15.84 -23.96 19.57
N ALA A 612 14.77 -24.62 20.02
CA ALA A 612 14.84 -25.59 21.10
C ALA A 612 15.76 -26.79 20.76
N VAL A 613 15.71 -27.28 19.51
CA VAL A 613 16.64 -28.33 19.04
C VAL A 613 18.09 -27.83 19.05
N TYR A 614 18.35 -26.61 18.60
CA TYR A 614 19.69 -26.01 18.63
C TYR A 614 20.22 -25.83 20.06
N GLU A 615 19.39 -25.36 20.98
CA GLU A 615 19.76 -25.20 22.40
C GLU A 615 20.06 -26.56 23.05
N GLU A 616 19.32 -27.61 22.71
CA GLU A 616 19.59 -28.97 23.20
C GLU A 616 20.90 -29.55 22.64
N LEU A 617 21.17 -29.38 21.33
CA LEU A 617 22.45 -29.72 20.72
C LEU A 617 23.61 -29.02 21.44
N ARG A 618 23.42 -27.75 21.81
CA ARG A 618 24.42 -26.96 22.53
C ARG A 618 24.62 -27.43 23.96
N ARG A 619 23.52 -27.71 24.68
CA ARG A 619 23.53 -28.16 26.08
C ARG A 619 24.30 -29.47 26.26
N ARG A 620 24.20 -30.37 25.28
CA ARG A 620 24.89 -31.67 25.28
C ARG A 620 26.28 -31.65 24.63
N GLU A 621 26.72 -30.48 24.15
CA GLU A 621 28.01 -30.31 23.46
C GLU A 621 28.20 -31.25 22.26
N VAL A 622 27.11 -31.54 21.53
CA VAL A 622 27.16 -32.39 20.34
C VAL A 622 28.09 -31.75 19.29
N PRO A 623 29.06 -32.48 18.72
CA PRO A 623 30.11 -31.92 17.85
C PRO A 623 29.61 -31.65 16.41
N VAL A 624 28.62 -30.76 16.28
CA VAL A 624 28.04 -30.34 15.00
C VAL A 624 28.36 -28.90 14.64
N THR A 625 28.44 -28.62 13.33
CA THR A 625 28.52 -27.26 12.80
C THR A 625 27.11 -26.72 12.53
N ALA A 626 26.59 -25.92 13.47
CA ALA A 626 25.28 -25.30 13.35
C ALA A 626 25.34 -23.97 12.58
N ILE A 627 24.53 -23.87 11.52
CA ILE A 627 24.40 -22.69 10.65
C ILE A 627 22.97 -22.17 10.74
N TRP A 628 22.79 -20.93 11.17
CA TRP A 628 21.48 -20.28 11.24
C TRP A 628 21.25 -19.36 10.04
N SER A 629 20.08 -19.49 9.40
CA SER A 629 19.68 -18.54 8.36
C SER A 629 18.89 -17.36 8.92
N TYR A 630 19.27 -16.14 8.50
CA TYR A 630 18.53 -14.92 8.81
C TYR A 630 18.09 -14.16 7.55
N ALA A 631 16.93 -13.52 7.62
CA ALA A 631 16.36 -12.63 6.61
C ALA A 631 16.50 -11.17 7.03
N GLY A 632 16.43 -10.23 6.08
CA GLY A 632 16.56 -8.80 6.34
C GLY A 632 17.98 -8.25 6.13
N GLU A 633 18.24 -7.05 6.66
CA GLU A 633 19.52 -6.32 6.52
C GLU A 633 20.49 -6.58 7.68
N SER A 634 20.00 -7.04 8.84
CA SER A 634 20.77 -7.23 10.06
C SER A 634 20.43 -8.57 10.74
N PRO A 635 21.41 -9.30 11.30
CA PRO A 635 21.20 -10.53 12.08
C PRO A 635 20.86 -10.27 13.56
N LYS A 636 20.34 -9.08 13.91
CA LYS A 636 20.04 -8.73 15.30
C LYS A 636 19.04 -9.73 15.92
N GLY A 637 19.34 -10.24 17.11
CA GLY A 637 18.51 -11.21 17.83
C GLY A 637 18.87 -12.67 17.59
N PHE A 638 19.81 -12.96 16.68
CA PHE A 638 20.35 -14.31 16.46
C PHE A 638 21.54 -14.60 17.38
N PRO A 639 21.82 -15.89 17.71
CA PRO A 639 22.96 -16.31 18.52
C PRO A 639 24.28 -15.86 17.91
N LYS A 640 25.19 -15.33 18.75
CA LYS A 640 26.50 -14.80 18.31
C LYS A 640 27.53 -15.91 18.06
N ASP A 641 27.31 -17.06 18.68
CA ASP A 641 28.15 -18.25 18.66
C ASP A 641 27.80 -19.21 17.50
N ALA A 642 26.68 -18.99 16.80
CA ALA A 642 26.33 -19.73 15.58
C ALA A 642 26.91 -19.08 14.31
N GLU A 643 27.18 -19.89 13.28
CA GLU A 643 27.47 -19.33 11.95
C GLU A 643 26.18 -18.76 11.34
N LEU A 644 26.15 -17.45 11.06
CA LEU A 644 24.97 -16.78 10.50
C LEU A 644 25.10 -16.57 8.99
N VAL A 645 24.10 -17.05 8.23
CA VAL A 645 24.04 -16.87 6.77
C VAL A 645 22.77 -16.13 6.34
N ARG A 646 22.93 -15.07 5.55
CA ARG A 646 21.80 -14.32 5.02
C ARG A 646 21.02 -15.17 4.01
N ARG A 647 19.72 -15.35 4.21
CA ARG A 647 18.81 -16.08 3.31
C ARG A 647 18.95 -15.57 1.87
N TRP A 648 19.00 -16.49 0.90
CA TRP A 648 19.27 -16.23 -0.52
C TRP A 648 20.66 -15.68 -0.89
N SER A 649 21.61 -15.59 0.06
CA SER A 649 23.01 -15.34 -0.28
C SER A 649 23.68 -16.58 -0.89
N TRP A 650 24.82 -16.41 -1.56
CA TRP A 650 25.62 -17.55 -2.04
C TRP A 650 26.09 -18.45 -0.90
N ARG A 651 26.38 -17.89 0.28
CA ARG A 651 26.72 -18.66 1.49
C ARG A 651 25.56 -19.51 1.96
N TYR A 652 24.34 -18.97 1.95
CA TYR A 652 23.13 -19.72 2.27
C TYR A 652 22.87 -20.87 1.29
N LEU A 653 22.97 -20.62 -0.02
CA LEU A 653 22.79 -21.67 -1.04
C LEU A 653 23.85 -22.76 -0.92
N LYS A 654 25.11 -22.38 -0.64
CA LYS A 654 26.19 -23.34 -0.39
C LYS A 654 25.95 -24.14 0.89
N ALA A 655 25.53 -23.50 1.97
CA ALA A 655 25.23 -24.16 3.24
C ALA A 655 24.13 -25.22 3.05
N LEU A 656 23.00 -24.86 2.43
CA LEU A 656 21.94 -25.82 2.13
C LEU A 656 22.41 -26.96 1.23
N ALA A 657 23.21 -26.68 0.20
CA ALA A 657 23.71 -27.72 -0.71
C ALA A 657 24.69 -28.71 -0.05
N GLN A 658 25.38 -28.32 1.03
CA GLN A 658 26.40 -29.13 1.70
C GLN A 658 25.97 -29.63 3.07
N ALA A 659 24.84 -29.19 3.62
CA ALA A 659 24.38 -29.61 4.93
C ALA A 659 23.94 -31.08 4.94
N GLU A 660 24.26 -31.76 6.03
CA GLU A 660 23.74 -33.09 6.31
C GLU A 660 22.31 -33.02 6.86
N PHE A 661 22.01 -31.99 7.65
CA PHE A 661 20.68 -31.79 8.24
C PHE A 661 20.09 -30.44 7.88
N TRP A 662 18.81 -30.44 7.49
CA TRP A 662 17.95 -29.27 7.37
C TRP A 662 16.90 -29.33 8.48
N ILE A 663 16.77 -28.27 9.28
CA ILE A 663 15.76 -28.18 10.35
C ILE A 663 15.05 -26.83 10.24
N ASP A 664 13.73 -26.86 10.00
CA ASP A 664 12.92 -25.64 10.00
C ASP A 664 11.47 -25.89 10.40
N ASN A 665 10.66 -24.83 10.45
CA ASN A 665 9.27 -24.88 10.93
C ASN A 665 8.20 -24.40 9.92
N GLN A 666 8.59 -23.90 8.74
CA GLN A 666 7.67 -23.30 7.76
C GLN A 666 7.92 -23.76 6.31
N GLY A 667 9.15 -24.14 5.98
CA GLY A 667 9.58 -24.59 4.67
C GLY A 667 10.76 -23.79 4.12
N PHE A 668 11.86 -24.48 3.81
CA PHE A 668 12.91 -23.92 2.96
C PHE A 668 12.35 -23.64 1.55
N PRO A 669 12.91 -22.67 0.80
CA PRO A 669 12.36 -22.21 -0.48
C PRO A 669 11.98 -23.37 -1.40
N LEU A 670 10.73 -23.36 -1.86
CA LEU A 670 10.11 -24.48 -2.59
C LEU A 670 10.92 -24.89 -3.85
N ARG A 671 11.60 -23.94 -4.48
CA ARG A 671 12.39 -24.15 -5.70
C ARG A 671 13.78 -24.77 -5.47
N LEU A 672 14.22 -24.95 -4.22
CA LEU A 672 15.52 -25.56 -3.94
C LEU A 672 15.38 -27.07 -3.83
N ALA A 673 16.11 -27.82 -4.65
CA ALA A 673 16.19 -29.26 -4.53
C ALA A 673 16.93 -29.67 -3.23
N LYS A 674 16.36 -30.60 -2.47
CA LYS A 674 17.06 -31.30 -1.38
C LYS A 674 17.91 -32.41 -1.98
N ARG A 675 19.12 -32.62 -1.45
CA ARG A 675 19.99 -33.72 -1.89
C ARG A 675 19.61 -35.03 -1.20
N PRO A 676 19.82 -36.20 -1.83
CA PRO A 676 19.52 -37.49 -1.20
C PRO A 676 20.24 -37.74 0.12
N GLY A 677 21.50 -37.30 0.26
CA GLY A 677 22.27 -37.46 1.51
C GLY A 677 22.01 -36.39 2.57
N THR A 678 21.01 -35.52 2.39
CA THR A 678 20.58 -34.52 3.37
C THR A 678 19.28 -34.98 4.01
N THR A 679 19.23 -35.02 5.34
CA THR A 679 18.04 -35.32 6.14
C THR A 679 17.30 -34.02 6.47
N TYR A 680 16.03 -33.93 6.10
CA TYR A 680 15.18 -32.77 6.36
C TYR A 680 14.12 -33.09 7.41
N ILE A 681 14.27 -32.45 8.57
CA ILE A 681 13.34 -32.49 9.71
C ILE A 681 12.48 -31.23 9.67
N GLN A 682 11.20 -31.39 9.30
CA GLN A 682 10.19 -30.34 9.35
C GLN A 682 9.49 -30.37 10.70
N THR A 683 9.66 -29.31 11.49
CA THR A 683 9.07 -29.21 12.83
C THR A 683 7.65 -28.65 12.83
N TRP A 684 7.24 -28.00 11.73
CA TRP A 684 5.99 -27.25 11.66
C TRP A 684 5.85 -26.20 12.78
N HIS A 685 4.72 -25.50 12.87
CA HIS A 685 4.59 -24.32 13.74
C HIS A 685 3.28 -24.26 14.53
N GLY A 686 2.60 -25.39 14.72
CA GLY A 686 1.41 -25.49 15.57
C GLY A 686 0.35 -26.43 15.00
N SER A 687 -0.48 -26.97 15.90
CA SER A 687 -1.58 -27.87 15.54
C SER A 687 -2.69 -27.18 14.76
N ALA A 688 -3.36 -27.95 13.91
CA ALA A 688 -4.42 -27.42 13.05
C ALA A 688 -5.77 -27.31 13.79
N LEU A 689 -6.24 -26.08 13.96
CA LEU A 689 -7.67 -25.81 14.12
C LEU A 689 -8.36 -25.66 12.75
N LYS A 690 -7.75 -24.87 11.86
CA LYS A 690 -8.26 -24.53 10.53
C LYS A 690 -7.83 -25.59 9.51
N ARG A 691 -8.60 -25.77 8.44
CA ARG A 691 -8.20 -26.62 7.32
C ARG A 691 -6.94 -26.07 6.62
N MET A 692 -5.97 -26.96 6.39
CA MET A 692 -4.64 -26.63 5.86
C MET A 692 -4.31 -27.49 4.64
N GLY A 693 -3.23 -27.17 3.94
CA GLY A 693 -2.73 -27.99 2.82
C GLY A 693 -3.78 -28.27 1.75
N PHE A 694 -3.88 -29.52 1.32
CA PHE A 694 -4.84 -29.96 0.30
C PHE A 694 -6.30 -30.00 0.80
N ASP A 695 -6.55 -29.72 2.07
CA ASP A 695 -7.92 -29.55 2.59
C ASP A 695 -8.44 -28.11 2.46
N GLU A 696 -7.58 -27.15 2.12
CA GLU A 696 -7.98 -25.77 1.89
C GLU A 696 -8.74 -25.64 0.54
N PRO A 697 -9.90 -24.96 0.49
CA PRO A 697 -10.65 -24.78 -0.75
C PRO A 697 -9.83 -24.16 -1.90
N SER A 698 -9.01 -23.16 -1.59
CA SER A 698 -8.16 -22.48 -2.57
C SER A 698 -7.13 -23.43 -3.20
N GLN A 699 -6.56 -24.35 -2.43
CA GLN A 699 -5.58 -25.32 -2.89
C GLN A 699 -6.23 -26.42 -3.71
N ARG A 700 -7.46 -26.84 -3.36
CA ARG A 700 -8.26 -27.78 -4.15
C ARG A 700 -8.65 -27.22 -5.52
N MET A 701 -8.81 -25.91 -5.62
CA MET A 701 -9.11 -25.19 -6.87
C MET A 701 -7.88 -24.92 -7.76
N GLN A 702 -6.66 -25.19 -7.28
CA GLN A 702 -5.46 -25.05 -8.12
C GLN A 702 -5.39 -26.11 -9.21
N SER A 703 -4.67 -25.79 -10.29
CA SER A 703 -4.41 -26.73 -11.38
C SER A 703 -3.61 -27.95 -10.90
N GLU A 704 -3.73 -29.09 -11.60
CA GLU A 704 -2.96 -30.29 -11.27
C GLU A 704 -1.45 -30.04 -11.24
N GLN A 705 -0.94 -29.17 -12.13
CA GLN A 705 0.48 -28.86 -12.19
C GLN A 705 0.96 -28.11 -10.95
N GLU A 706 0.17 -27.17 -10.45
CA GLU A 706 0.46 -26.42 -9.23
C GLU A 706 0.41 -27.34 -8.00
N GLN A 707 -0.60 -28.19 -7.90
CA GLN A 707 -0.70 -29.18 -6.83
C GLN A 707 0.47 -30.17 -6.84
N ARG A 708 0.88 -30.66 -8.01
CA ARG A 708 2.07 -31.53 -8.15
C ARG A 708 3.35 -30.82 -7.72
N SER A 709 3.52 -29.55 -8.12
CA SER A 709 4.69 -28.75 -7.73
C SER A 709 4.73 -28.51 -6.22
N TYR A 710 3.56 -28.32 -5.60
CA TYR A 710 3.46 -28.18 -4.15
C TYR A 710 3.77 -29.50 -3.43
N GLN A 711 3.22 -30.63 -3.90
CA GLN A 711 3.53 -31.95 -3.38
C GLN A 711 5.04 -32.27 -3.45
N GLN A 712 5.70 -31.98 -4.58
CA GLN A 712 7.14 -32.17 -4.72
C GLN A 712 7.96 -31.42 -3.66
N ALA A 713 7.48 -30.26 -3.21
CA ALA A 713 8.16 -29.51 -2.17
C ALA A 713 7.97 -30.14 -0.78
N LEU A 714 6.81 -30.75 -0.51
CA LEU A 714 6.48 -31.49 0.72
C LEU A 714 7.20 -32.84 0.77
N ASP A 715 7.37 -33.51 -0.37
CA ASP A 715 8.06 -34.81 -0.48
C ASP A 715 9.53 -34.75 -0.02
N ARG A 716 10.10 -33.53 0.03
CA ARG A 716 11.45 -33.27 0.57
C ARG A 716 11.53 -33.50 2.07
N PHE A 717 10.43 -33.48 2.82
CA PHE A 717 10.47 -33.78 4.24
C PHE A 717 10.80 -35.26 4.40
N ASP A 718 11.90 -35.58 5.08
CA ASP A 718 12.21 -36.95 5.48
C ASP A 718 11.52 -37.28 6.80
N HIS A 719 11.41 -36.26 7.66
CA HIS A 719 10.76 -36.34 8.95
C HIS A 719 9.85 -35.14 9.18
N PHE A 720 8.66 -35.39 9.75
CA PHE A 720 7.67 -34.38 10.07
C PHE A 720 7.21 -34.54 11.52
N VAL A 721 7.44 -33.52 12.35
CA VAL A 721 7.11 -33.55 13.77
C VAL A 721 5.61 -33.36 13.97
N VAL A 722 5.03 -34.23 14.80
CA VAL A 722 3.63 -34.17 15.23
C VAL A 722 3.56 -34.25 16.75
N ARG A 723 2.59 -33.57 17.34
CA ARG A 723 2.44 -33.53 18.81
C ARG A 723 1.34 -34.42 19.36
N SER A 724 0.42 -34.89 18.51
CA SER A 724 -0.70 -35.75 18.89
C SER A 724 -1.28 -36.47 17.68
N GLU A 725 -2.11 -37.48 17.93
CA GLU A 725 -2.87 -38.15 16.86
C GLU A 725 -3.88 -37.21 16.15
N HIS A 726 -4.22 -36.06 16.75
CA HIS A 726 -4.94 -35.00 16.05
C HIS A 726 -4.14 -34.45 14.86
N ASP A 727 -2.85 -34.15 15.05
CA ASP A 727 -1.98 -33.68 13.96
C ASP A 727 -1.82 -34.73 12.86
N VAL A 728 -1.81 -36.01 13.23
CA VAL A 728 -1.75 -37.13 12.26
C VAL A 728 -2.99 -37.13 11.37
N ARG A 729 -4.18 -37.05 11.97
CA ARG A 729 -5.47 -37.07 11.23
C ARG A 729 -5.75 -35.79 10.46
N THR A 730 -5.15 -34.67 10.85
CA THR A 730 -5.35 -33.35 10.25
C THR A 730 -4.15 -32.91 9.43
N LEU A 731 -3.13 -32.31 10.04
CA LEU A 731 -1.94 -31.74 9.36
C LEU A 731 -1.24 -32.74 8.44
N ALA A 732 -0.84 -33.91 8.96
CA ALA A 732 -0.08 -34.89 8.17
C ALA A 732 -0.91 -35.39 6.98
N ARG A 733 -2.18 -35.74 7.23
CA ARG A 733 -3.12 -36.13 6.16
C ARG A 733 -3.33 -35.03 5.13
N ALA A 734 -3.55 -33.80 5.57
CA ALA A 734 -3.81 -32.65 4.72
C ALA A 734 -2.63 -32.29 3.82
N TYR A 735 -1.40 -32.55 4.29
CA TYR A 735 -0.16 -32.42 3.51
C TYR A 735 0.28 -33.72 2.84
N ARG A 736 -0.53 -34.79 2.93
CA ARG A 736 -0.26 -36.13 2.36
C ARG A 736 1.10 -36.69 2.79
N ILE A 737 1.51 -36.41 4.03
CA ILE A 737 2.75 -36.90 4.61
C ILE A 737 2.56 -38.37 5.01
N PRO A 738 3.39 -39.30 4.49
CA PRO A 738 3.30 -40.71 4.87
C PRO A 738 3.60 -40.95 6.34
N GLU A 739 2.91 -41.92 6.94
CA GLU A 739 3.01 -42.23 8.36
C GLU A 739 4.43 -42.57 8.84
N HIS A 740 5.21 -43.28 8.03
CA HIS A 740 6.60 -43.64 8.36
C HIS A 740 7.56 -42.44 8.48
N LYS A 741 7.15 -41.26 8.00
CA LYS A 741 7.91 -40.00 8.14
C LYS A 741 7.58 -39.24 9.42
N LEU A 742 6.53 -39.62 10.14
CA LEU A 742 6.07 -38.86 11.30
C LEU A 742 6.98 -39.09 12.53
N LEU A 743 7.31 -38.01 13.21
CA LEU A 743 8.01 -38.00 14.49
C LEU A 743 7.01 -37.62 15.59
N ARG A 744 6.53 -38.64 16.31
CA ARG A 744 5.58 -38.51 17.43
C ARG A 744 6.33 -38.15 18.72
N THR A 745 6.92 -36.96 18.75
CA THR A 745 7.80 -36.52 19.84
C THR A 745 7.20 -35.40 20.69
N GLY A 746 6.14 -34.73 20.23
CA GLY A 746 5.79 -33.40 20.73
C GLY A 746 6.59 -32.32 20.01
N TYR A 747 6.25 -31.05 20.24
CA TYR A 747 7.00 -29.94 19.67
C TYR A 747 8.17 -29.52 20.58
N PRO A 748 9.41 -29.46 20.08
CA PRO A 748 10.57 -28.99 20.87
C PRO A 748 10.37 -27.65 21.59
N ARG A 749 9.63 -26.70 21.00
CA ARG A 749 9.33 -25.41 21.66
C ARG A 749 8.49 -25.55 22.93
N ASN A 750 7.70 -26.62 23.03
CA ASN A 750 6.78 -26.85 24.14
C ASN A 750 7.45 -27.51 25.34
N ASP A 751 8.69 -27.99 25.20
CA ASP A 751 9.42 -28.66 26.27
C ASP A 751 9.56 -27.78 27.52
N ALA A 752 9.74 -26.47 27.33
CA ALA A 752 9.82 -25.51 28.43
C ALA A 752 8.48 -25.36 29.18
N LEU A 753 7.35 -25.48 28.49
CA LEU A 753 6.01 -25.34 29.08
C LEU A 753 5.72 -26.53 30.00
N VAL A 754 6.03 -27.75 29.55
CA VAL A 754 5.84 -28.97 30.33
C VAL A 754 6.73 -28.96 31.59
N ARG A 755 8.00 -28.57 31.45
CA ARG A 755 8.90 -28.44 32.61
C ARG A 755 8.45 -27.37 33.60
N ALA A 756 7.92 -26.25 33.10
CA ALA A 756 7.43 -25.18 33.96
C ALA A 756 6.20 -25.59 34.77
N ARG A 757 5.31 -26.42 34.20
CA ARG A 757 4.18 -27.02 34.92
C ARG A 757 4.65 -27.88 36.11
N GLU A 758 5.74 -28.61 35.95
CA GLU A 758 6.28 -29.53 36.96
C GLU A 758 7.18 -28.85 38.00
N SER A 759 7.55 -27.60 37.76
CA SER A 759 8.44 -26.80 38.62
C SER A 759 7.64 -25.87 39.52
N THR A 760 8.02 -25.80 40.80
CA THR A 760 7.51 -24.78 41.73
C THR A 760 8.27 -23.45 41.61
N ALA A 761 9.41 -23.43 40.91
CA ALA A 761 10.22 -22.23 40.70
C ALA A 761 9.80 -21.51 39.40
N PRO A 762 9.74 -20.15 39.39
CA PRO A 762 9.48 -19.38 38.18
C PRO A 762 10.52 -19.62 37.08
N ASP A 763 10.08 -19.72 35.83
CA ASP A 763 10.99 -19.93 34.69
C ASP A 763 11.94 -18.72 34.50
N PRO A 764 13.26 -18.94 34.36
CA PRO A 764 14.22 -17.84 34.20
C PRO A 764 14.01 -16.98 32.94
N GLN A 765 13.41 -17.51 31.87
CA GLN A 765 13.06 -16.74 30.68
C GLN A 765 11.87 -15.82 30.96
N ALA A 766 10.83 -16.32 31.65
CA ALA A 766 9.68 -15.51 32.05
C ALA A 766 10.08 -14.37 32.99
N ARG A 767 10.92 -14.65 34.00
CA ARG A 767 11.42 -13.63 34.94
C ARG A 767 12.19 -12.51 34.24
N ARG A 768 13.13 -12.87 33.35
CA ARG A 768 13.88 -11.88 32.56
C ARG A 768 12.99 -11.07 31.63
N LEU A 769 11.91 -11.67 31.13
CA LEU A 769 10.92 -10.96 30.33
C LEU A 769 10.13 -9.95 31.17
N ALA A 770 9.62 -10.36 32.33
CA ALA A 770 8.90 -9.49 33.26
C ALA A 770 9.75 -8.27 33.69
N GLU A 771 11.00 -8.52 34.09
CA GLU A 771 11.96 -7.46 34.45
C GLU A 771 12.21 -6.49 33.28
N ARG A 772 12.35 -7.01 32.05
CA ARG A 772 12.53 -6.17 30.85
C ARG A 772 11.29 -5.37 30.48
N LEU A 773 10.09 -5.90 30.76
CA LEU A 773 8.82 -5.24 30.50
C LEU A 773 8.38 -4.32 31.65
N GLY A 774 9.09 -4.33 32.79
CA GLY A 774 8.77 -3.52 33.96
C GLY A 774 7.50 -3.97 34.69
N ILE A 775 7.20 -5.27 34.64
CA ILE A 775 6.00 -5.85 35.27
C ILE A 775 6.29 -6.13 36.74
N ASP A 776 5.43 -5.63 37.63
CA ASP A 776 5.47 -5.93 39.05
C ASP A 776 5.16 -7.41 39.30
N GLN A 777 5.94 -8.07 40.14
CA GLN A 777 5.78 -9.49 40.48
C GLN A 777 4.48 -9.78 41.24
N ALA A 778 3.85 -8.77 41.84
CA ALA A 778 2.55 -8.91 42.51
C ALA A 778 1.36 -8.99 41.55
N LYS A 779 1.52 -8.54 40.29
CA LYS A 779 0.42 -8.48 39.33
C LYS A 779 0.25 -9.79 38.56
N LYS A 780 -1.01 -10.17 38.32
CA LYS A 780 -1.37 -11.28 37.42
C LYS A 780 -1.15 -10.85 35.97
N VAL A 781 -0.50 -11.69 35.16
CA VAL A 781 -0.20 -11.40 33.76
C VAL A 781 -1.17 -12.11 32.84
N LEU A 782 -1.91 -11.35 32.03
CA LEU A 782 -2.80 -11.86 31.00
C LEU A 782 -2.12 -11.74 29.64
N LEU A 783 -2.16 -12.80 28.83
CA LEU A 783 -1.73 -12.72 27.44
C LEU A 783 -2.96 -12.69 26.53
N TYR A 784 -3.13 -11.64 25.74
CA TYR A 784 -4.11 -11.58 24.66
C TYR A 784 -3.46 -11.82 23.31
N ALA A 785 -3.78 -12.95 22.68
CA ALA A 785 -3.20 -13.38 21.40
C ALA A 785 -4.29 -13.77 20.38
N PRO A 786 -4.99 -12.78 19.79
CA PRO A 786 -6.05 -13.03 18.80
C PRO A 786 -5.49 -13.38 17.41
N THR A 787 -6.31 -14.05 16.60
CA THR A 787 -5.95 -14.40 15.23
C THR A 787 -6.06 -13.23 14.26
N PHE A 788 -5.28 -13.30 13.19
CA PHE A 788 -5.28 -12.31 12.12
C PHE A 788 -6.66 -12.17 11.45
N ARG A 789 -7.03 -10.93 11.11
CA ARG A 789 -8.20 -10.57 10.28
C ARG A 789 -7.74 -9.75 9.07
N ALA A 790 -8.26 -10.06 7.88
CA ALA A 790 -8.02 -9.31 6.66
C ALA A 790 -9.30 -8.60 6.20
N HIS A 791 -9.18 -7.50 5.44
CA HIS A 791 -10.31 -6.92 4.73
C HIS A 791 -10.80 -7.89 3.64
N ARG A 792 -12.08 -7.79 3.25
CA ARG A 792 -12.68 -8.55 2.13
C ARG A 792 -11.95 -8.36 0.79
N ASP A 793 -11.18 -7.27 0.64
CA ASP A 793 -10.34 -6.99 -0.53
C ASP A 793 -8.89 -7.53 -0.40
N GLY A 794 -8.60 -8.26 0.68
CA GLY A 794 -7.29 -8.85 0.98
C GLY A 794 -6.27 -7.89 1.62
N ARG A 795 -6.65 -6.64 1.92
CA ARG A 795 -5.76 -5.71 2.63
C ARG A 795 -5.63 -6.07 4.10
N VAL A 796 -4.44 -5.82 4.65
CA VAL A 796 -4.16 -5.98 6.08
C VAL A 796 -4.85 -4.87 6.85
N ARG A 797 -5.70 -5.21 7.83
CA ARG A 797 -6.33 -4.26 8.75
C ARG A 797 -5.35 -3.93 9.89
N ASP A 798 -5.31 -2.68 10.34
CA ASP A 798 -4.66 -2.35 11.62
C ASP A 798 -5.38 -3.08 12.77
N PHE A 799 -4.67 -3.39 13.85
CA PHE A 799 -5.31 -4.05 14.98
C PHE A 799 -6.18 -3.04 15.74
N ALA A 800 -7.46 -3.37 15.92
CA ALA A 800 -8.37 -2.65 16.79
C ALA A 800 -8.84 -3.62 17.88
N PHE A 801 -8.92 -3.15 19.12
CA PHE A 801 -9.47 -3.95 20.20
C PHE A 801 -10.98 -4.13 19.98
N PRO A 802 -11.51 -5.35 20.18
CA PRO A 802 -12.95 -5.62 20.18
C PRO A 802 -13.62 -5.30 21.53
N PHE A 803 -12.97 -4.52 22.37
CA PHE A 803 -13.42 -4.03 23.67
C PHE A 803 -12.67 -2.74 24.00
N ASP A 804 -13.14 -1.99 24.99
CA ASP A 804 -12.45 -0.79 25.46
C ASP A 804 -11.22 -1.16 26.31
N VAL A 805 -10.03 -0.83 25.80
CA VAL A 805 -8.76 -1.14 26.47
C VAL A 805 -8.48 -0.21 27.65
N GLU A 806 -9.05 0.99 27.65
CA GLU A 806 -8.96 1.92 28.79
C GLU A 806 -9.85 1.42 29.93
N GLU A 807 -11.06 0.94 29.62
CA GLU A 807 -11.94 0.29 30.60
C GLU A 807 -11.29 -0.94 31.24
N PHE A 808 -10.61 -1.78 30.44
CA PHE A 808 -9.81 -2.88 30.99
C PHE A 808 -8.75 -2.37 31.97
N ALA A 809 -8.00 -1.32 31.57
CA ALA A 809 -6.93 -0.78 32.38
C ALA A 809 -7.46 -0.16 33.69
N ASP A 810 -8.65 0.43 33.68
CA ASP A 810 -9.27 1.04 34.86
C ASP A 810 -9.89 0.00 35.80
N ARG A 811 -10.49 -1.08 35.27
CA ARG A 811 -11.10 -2.15 36.09
C ARG A 811 -10.07 -3.11 36.67
N PHE A 812 -9.03 -3.45 35.92
CA PHE A 812 -8.11 -4.55 36.28
C PHE A 812 -6.66 -4.13 36.41
N GLY A 813 -6.28 -2.92 35.99
CA GLY A 813 -4.87 -2.52 35.88
C GLY A 813 -4.11 -2.38 37.19
N ASP A 814 -4.80 -2.34 38.34
CA ASP A 814 -4.17 -2.37 39.65
C ASP A 814 -3.57 -3.76 39.97
N ASP A 815 -4.31 -4.83 39.64
CA ASP A 815 -3.92 -6.21 39.95
C ASP A 815 -3.42 -7.02 38.74
N HIS A 816 -3.70 -6.55 37.52
CA HIS A 816 -3.39 -7.25 36.27
C HIS A 816 -2.55 -6.41 35.30
N VAL A 817 -1.80 -7.12 34.45
CA VAL A 817 -1.15 -6.56 33.26
C VAL A 817 -1.57 -7.35 32.03
N LEU A 818 -2.02 -6.66 30.98
CA LEU A 818 -2.39 -7.29 29.70
C LEU A 818 -1.27 -7.17 28.67
N LEU A 819 -0.66 -8.29 28.33
CA LEU A 819 0.28 -8.41 27.22
C LEU A 819 -0.51 -8.67 25.94
N VAL A 820 -0.34 -7.81 24.92
CA VAL A 820 -1.06 -7.94 23.65
C VAL A 820 -0.09 -8.38 22.56
N ARG A 821 -0.35 -9.56 21.99
CA ARG A 821 0.43 -10.12 20.88
C ARG A 821 -0.42 -10.15 19.61
N ALA A 822 -0.45 -9.02 18.91
CA ALA A 822 -1.09 -8.93 17.60
C ALA A 822 -0.26 -9.69 16.53
N HIS A 823 -0.93 -10.08 15.44
CA HIS A 823 -0.26 -10.74 14.33
C HIS A 823 0.79 -9.80 13.69
N TYR A 824 1.93 -10.34 13.22
CA TYR A 824 3.06 -9.56 12.70
C TYR A 824 2.76 -8.66 11.48
N LEU A 825 1.61 -8.87 10.83
CA LEU A 825 1.13 -8.01 9.75
C LEU A 825 0.36 -6.79 10.28
N ASN A 826 -0.27 -6.89 11.45
CA ASN A 826 -1.01 -5.81 12.05
C ASN A 826 -0.06 -4.79 12.65
N ARG A 827 -0.47 -3.52 12.62
CA ARG A 827 0.05 -2.52 13.53
C ARG A 827 -0.89 -2.42 14.73
N LEU A 828 -0.33 -2.54 15.93
CA LEU A 828 -0.98 -2.22 17.19
C LEU A 828 -0.55 -0.81 17.62
N THR A 829 -1.48 -0.07 18.20
CA THR A 829 -1.19 1.24 18.80
C THR A 829 -2.04 1.36 20.05
N LEU A 830 -1.38 1.52 21.20
CA LEU A 830 -2.03 1.62 22.49
C LEU A 830 -2.20 3.10 22.87
N PRO A 831 -3.33 3.50 23.47
CA PRO A 831 -3.46 4.81 24.09
C PRO A 831 -2.39 5.07 25.17
N PRO A 832 -1.85 6.30 25.29
CA PRO A 832 -0.98 6.65 26.41
C PRO A 832 -1.59 6.35 27.79
N SER A 833 -2.89 6.50 27.97
CA SER A 833 -3.61 6.23 29.23
C SER A 833 -3.38 4.82 29.78
N VAL A 834 -3.19 3.81 28.93
CA VAL A 834 -3.03 2.41 29.37
C VAL A 834 -1.58 1.99 29.62
N ALA A 835 -0.62 2.93 29.53
CA ALA A 835 0.80 2.65 29.72
C ALA A 835 1.08 1.93 31.04
N GLY A 836 1.91 0.87 30.99
CA GLY A 836 2.25 0.04 32.15
C GLY A 836 1.19 -0.97 32.57
N ARG A 837 -0.07 -0.80 32.15
CA ARG A 837 -1.18 -1.74 32.41
C ARG A 837 -1.46 -2.65 31.20
N VAL A 838 -1.26 -2.12 29.99
CA VAL A 838 -1.37 -2.85 28.73
C VAL A 838 -0.07 -2.67 27.94
N ILE A 839 0.51 -3.78 27.50
CA ILE A 839 1.86 -3.81 26.90
C ILE A 839 1.81 -4.52 25.55
N ASP A 840 2.22 -3.83 24.49
CA ASP A 840 2.40 -4.43 23.16
C ASP A 840 3.66 -5.32 23.14
N VAL A 841 3.44 -6.62 23.02
CA VAL A 841 4.50 -7.65 22.93
C VAL A 841 4.53 -8.30 21.54
N SER A 842 3.92 -7.70 20.53
CA SER A 842 3.85 -8.23 19.15
C SER A 842 5.22 -8.34 18.49
N ALA A 843 6.19 -7.53 18.94
CA ALA A 843 7.57 -7.55 18.46
C ALA A 843 8.44 -8.65 19.12
N GLU A 844 7.92 -9.37 20.13
CA GLU A 844 8.65 -10.45 20.78
C GLU A 844 8.81 -11.65 19.84
N PRO A 845 10.04 -12.02 19.45
CA PRO A 845 10.26 -13.03 18.41
C PRO A 845 9.78 -14.42 18.86
N ASP A 846 10.08 -14.79 20.11
CA ASP A 846 9.66 -16.05 20.70
C ASP A 846 8.41 -15.84 21.55
N ILE A 847 7.44 -16.74 21.41
CA ILE A 847 6.22 -16.73 22.21
C ILE A 847 6.39 -17.50 23.51
N THR A 848 7.32 -18.45 23.57
CA THR A 848 7.50 -19.34 24.72
C THR A 848 7.67 -18.56 26.03
N PRO A 849 8.52 -17.52 26.12
CA PRO A 849 8.65 -16.72 27.35
C PRO A 849 7.37 -15.97 27.75
N LEU A 850 6.53 -15.58 26.78
CA LEU A 850 5.24 -14.94 27.05
C LEU A 850 4.22 -15.93 27.60
N LEU A 851 4.18 -17.14 27.05
CA LEU A 851 3.30 -18.21 27.56
C LEU A 851 3.70 -18.58 28.98
N LEU A 852 5.00 -18.73 29.25
CA LEU A 852 5.52 -19.04 30.58
C LEU A 852 5.20 -17.95 31.61
N LEU A 853 5.25 -16.68 31.18
CA LEU A 853 4.97 -15.53 32.03
C LEU A 853 3.47 -15.34 32.31
N ALA A 854 2.59 -15.73 31.39
CA ALA A 854 1.16 -15.47 31.52
C ALA A 854 0.46 -16.43 32.50
N ASP A 855 -0.33 -15.87 33.41
CA ASP A 855 -1.21 -16.57 34.34
C ASP A 855 -2.53 -17.02 33.69
N ALA A 856 -2.97 -16.30 32.66
CA ALA A 856 -4.07 -16.73 31.78
C ALA A 856 -3.83 -16.30 30.32
N LEU A 857 -4.39 -17.07 29.38
CA LEU A 857 -4.40 -16.74 27.96
C LEU A 857 -5.81 -16.39 27.50
N ILE A 858 -5.95 -15.19 26.94
CA ILE A 858 -7.12 -14.75 26.17
C ILE A 858 -6.79 -14.94 24.69
N THR A 859 -7.59 -15.71 23.98
CA THR A 859 -7.39 -15.96 22.54
C THR A 859 -8.74 -16.17 21.86
N ASP A 860 -8.72 -16.47 20.56
CA ASP A 860 -9.91 -16.80 19.78
C ASP A 860 -9.69 -18.14 19.06
N TYR A 861 -9.49 -18.13 17.75
CA TYR A 861 -9.33 -19.29 16.88
C TYR A 861 -7.85 -19.59 16.59
N SER A 862 -6.98 -19.33 17.58
CA SER A 862 -5.52 -19.41 17.43
C SER A 862 -4.99 -20.78 17.83
N SER A 863 -4.00 -21.30 17.09
CA SER A 863 -3.33 -22.54 17.46
C SER A 863 -2.50 -22.43 18.75
N VAL A 864 -2.24 -21.22 19.25
CA VAL A 864 -1.51 -21.02 20.51
C VAL A 864 -2.24 -21.62 21.72
N MET A 865 -3.57 -21.80 21.64
CA MET A 865 -4.35 -22.47 22.69
C MET A 865 -3.83 -23.88 22.99
N PHE A 866 -3.40 -24.62 21.97
CA PHE A 866 -2.87 -25.98 22.14
C PHE A 866 -1.53 -26.00 22.89
N ASP A 867 -0.70 -24.98 22.71
CA ASP A 867 0.58 -24.87 23.41
C ASP A 867 0.36 -24.42 24.86
N TYR A 868 -0.44 -23.37 25.07
CA TYR A 868 -0.67 -22.80 26.40
C TYR A 868 -1.38 -23.78 27.34
N ALA A 869 -2.29 -24.62 26.80
CA ALA A 869 -2.98 -25.64 27.58
C ALA A 869 -2.01 -26.58 28.33
N LEU A 870 -0.79 -26.78 27.83
CA LEU A 870 0.24 -27.61 28.49
C LEU A 870 0.63 -27.10 29.88
N LEU A 871 0.47 -25.79 30.14
CA LEU A 871 0.73 -25.20 31.46
C LEU A 871 -0.38 -25.51 32.48
N GLN A 872 -1.52 -26.02 32.02
CA GLN A 872 -2.73 -26.23 32.82
C GLN A 872 -3.19 -24.95 33.55
N ARG A 873 -3.13 -23.81 32.85
CA ARG A 873 -3.56 -22.49 33.34
C ARG A 873 -4.86 -22.04 32.66
N PRO A 874 -5.62 -21.10 33.26
CA PRO A 874 -6.87 -20.61 32.69
C PRO A 874 -6.76 -20.13 31.24
N LEU A 875 -7.75 -20.52 30.42
CA LEU A 875 -7.93 -20.13 29.02
C LEU A 875 -9.27 -19.42 28.86
N VAL A 876 -9.31 -18.31 28.11
CA VAL A 876 -10.54 -17.57 27.78
C VAL A 876 -10.61 -17.37 26.26
N PHE A 877 -11.70 -17.79 25.64
CA PHE A 877 -11.90 -17.75 24.19
C PHE A 877 -12.81 -16.58 23.79
N TYR A 878 -12.25 -15.40 23.57
CA TYR A 878 -13.04 -14.21 23.20
C TYR A 878 -13.49 -14.24 21.73
N VAL A 879 -14.71 -14.69 21.50
CA VAL A 879 -15.29 -15.01 20.18
C VAL A 879 -16.36 -14.00 19.75
N HIS A 880 -16.05 -12.71 19.90
CA HIS A 880 -16.92 -11.57 19.57
C HIS A 880 -17.44 -11.52 18.13
N ASP A 881 -16.76 -12.19 17.20
CA ASP A 881 -17.03 -12.14 15.75
C ASP A 881 -17.36 -13.52 15.16
N TRP A 882 -17.85 -14.47 15.97
CA TRP A 882 -18.07 -15.85 15.54
C TRP A 882 -18.94 -15.98 14.29
N GLU A 883 -20.05 -15.23 14.19
CA GLU A 883 -20.94 -15.31 13.03
C GLU A 883 -20.23 -14.93 11.73
N GLU A 884 -19.47 -13.83 11.72
CA GLU A 884 -18.70 -13.41 10.55
C GLU A 884 -17.52 -14.37 10.26
N TYR A 885 -16.86 -14.84 11.32
CA TYR A 885 -15.71 -15.72 11.20
C TYR A 885 -16.08 -17.12 10.68
N ALA A 886 -17.23 -17.65 11.08
CA ALA A 886 -17.71 -18.95 10.64
C ALA A 886 -18.01 -18.97 9.13
N GLU A 887 -18.49 -17.86 8.57
CA GLU A 887 -18.83 -17.73 7.15
C GLU A 887 -17.60 -17.48 6.24
N ASP A 888 -16.60 -16.71 6.71
CA ASP A 888 -15.45 -16.28 5.91
C ASP A 888 -14.22 -17.23 5.99
N THR A 889 -14.26 -18.23 6.86
CA THR A 889 -13.10 -19.11 7.08
C THR A 889 -13.07 -20.36 6.21
N ARG A 890 -11.84 -20.89 6.06
CA ARG A 890 -11.49 -22.12 5.32
C ARG A 890 -12.13 -23.41 5.90
N GLY A 891 -13.01 -23.28 6.89
CA GLY A 891 -13.52 -24.35 7.76
C GLY A 891 -12.53 -24.76 8.86
N THR A 892 -13.06 -25.28 9.98
CA THR A 892 -12.28 -25.89 11.07
C THR A 892 -12.31 -27.42 10.98
N TYR A 893 -11.39 -28.10 11.67
CA TYR A 893 -11.34 -29.56 11.78
C TYR A 893 -12.26 -30.10 12.89
N PHE A 894 -12.61 -29.28 13.87
CA PHE A 894 -13.56 -29.59 14.93
C PHE A 894 -14.28 -28.31 15.37
N ASP A 895 -15.36 -28.47 16.15
CA ASP A 895 -16.09 -27.35 16.74
C ASP A 895 -15.37 -26.86 17.99
N LEU A 896 -14.74 -25.69 17.91
CA LEU A 896 -14.00 -25.11 19.02
C LEU A 896 -14.92 -24.80 20.21
N LEU A 897 -16.14 -24.32 19.98
CA LEU A 897 -17.05 -23.91 21.06
C LEU A 897 -17.55 -25.12 21.87
N ALA A 898 -17.68 -26.28 21.22
CA ALA A 898 -18.05 -27.52 21.87
C ALA A 898 -16.91 -28.11 22.74
N GLU A 899 -15.66 -27.90 22.32
CA GLU A 899 -14.48 -28.56 22.91
C GLU A 899 -13.55 -27.62 23.71
N ALA A 900 -13.88 -26.34 23.80
CA ALA A 900 -13.04 -25.33 24.45
C ALA A 900 -12.76 -25.67 25.94
N PRO A 901 -11.48 -25.69 26.37
CA PRO A 901 -11.10 -25.90 27.77
C PRO A 901 -11.22 -24.61 28.61
N GLY A 902 -12.19 -23.75 28.31
CA GLY A 902 -12.40 -22.45 28.95
C GLY A 902 -13.68 -21.77 28.46
N PRO A 903 -14.12 -20.69 29.13
CA PRO A 903 -15.30 -19.93 28.70
C PRO A 903 -15.09 -19.28 27.33
N ALA A 904 -16.18 -19.11 26.59
CA ALA A 904 -16.19 -18.50 25.25
C ALA A 904 -17.03 -17.21 25.21
N PRO A 905 -16.60 -16.13 25.89
CA PRO A 905 -17.34 -14.87 25.94
C PRO A 905 -17.50 -14.27 24.53
N ARG A 906 -18.69 -13.70 24.27
CA ARG A 906 -19.06 -13.02 23.02
C ARG A 906 -19.12 -11.50 23.18
N THR A 907 -19.23 -11.00 24.41
CA THR A 907 -19.31 -9.57 24.72
C THR A 907 -18.16 -9.11 25.61
N PRO A 908 -17.78 -7.82 25.59
CA PRO A 908 -16.78 -7.26 26.49
C PRO A 908 -17.09 -7.53 27.97
N GLU A 909 -18.36 -7.44 28.37
CA GLU A 909 -18.80 -7.66 29.74
C GLU A 909 -18.60 -9.12 30.18
N GLU A 910 -18.92 -10.09 29.32
CA GLU A 910 -18.65 -11.51 29.60
C GLU A 910 -17.15 -11.79 29.69
N LEU A 911 -16.34 -11.13 28.85
CA LEU A 911 -14.88 -11.22 28.92
C LEU A 911 -14.36 -10.68 30.24
N PHE A 912 -14.81 -9.49 30.65
CA PHE A 912 -14.39 -8.86 31.90
C PHE A 912 -14.86 -9.66 33.12
N ALA A 913 -16.06 -10.28 33.07
CA ALA A 913 -16.52 -11.19 34.11
C ALA A 913 -15.59 -12.41 34.26
N ALA A 914 -15.15 -13.01 33.14
CA ALA A 914 -14.21 -14.13 33.18
C ALA A 914 -12.82 -13.74 33.70
N ILE A 915 -12.36 -12.52 33.39
CA ILE A 915 -11.07 -11.99 33.89
C ILE A 915 -11.14 -11.70 35.39
N GLY A 916 -12.29 -11.24 35.90
CA GLY A 916 -12.45 -10.87 37.31
C GLY A 916 -12.28 -12.03 38.30
N ASP A 917 -12.49 -13.29 37.88
CA ASP A 917 -12.31 -14.47 38.72
C ASP A 917 -11.71 -15.66 37.94
N LEU A 918 -10.43 -15.53 37.60
CA LEU A 918 -9.67 -16.57 36.89
C LEU A 918 -9.54 -17.87 37.70
N ASP A 919 -9.59 -17.79 39.02
CA ASP A 919 -9.47 -18.96 39.90
C ASP A 919 -10.75 -19.80 39.82
N ALA A 920 -11.93 -19.16 39.80
CA ALA A 920 -13.20 -19.85 39.52
C ALA A 920 -13.27 -20.39 38.09
N VAL A 921 -12.76 -19.66 37.10
CA VAL A 921 -12.64 -20.16 35.71
C VAL A 921 -11.79 -21.42 35.69
N HIS A 922 -10.62 -21.40 36.33
CA HIS A 922 -9.75 -22.56 36.36
C HIS A 922 -10.42 -23.77 37.03
N ALA A 923 -11.01 -23.59 38.21
CA ALA A 923 -11.71 -24.66 38.93
C ALA A 923 -12.87 -25.26 38.13
N THR A 924 -13.59 -24.45 37.35
CA THR A 924 -14.72 -24.91 36.52
C THR A 924 -14.25 -25.74 35.31
N TYR A 925 -13.12 -25.39 34.70
CA TYR A 925 -12.67 -25.97 33.43
C TYR A 925 -11.46 -26.92 33.56
N GLU A 926 -10.92 -27.13 34.77
CA GLU A 926 -9.72 -27.96 35.00
C GLU A 926 -9.82 -29.36 34.37
N ALA A 927 -10.95 -30.05 34.58
CA ALA A 927 -11.18 -31.38 34.01
C ALA A 927 -11.15 -31.38 32.47
N ARG A 928 -11.82 -30.40 31.85
CA ARG A 928 -11.82 -30.21 30.39
C ARG A 928 -10.44 -29.84 29.86
N LEU A 929 -9.69 -29.03 30.59
CA LEU A 929 -8.33 -28.65 30.25
C LEU A 929 -7.40 -29.88 30.23
N LYS A 930 -7.54 -30.77 31.20
CA LYS A 930 -6.80 -32.03 31.23
C LYS A 930 -7.15 -32.93 30.04
N GLU A 931 -8.44 -33.12 29.76
CA GLU A 931 -8.90 -33.88 28.58
C GLU A 931 -8.39 -33.27 27.27
N PHE A 932 -8.36 -31.95 27.18
CA PHE A 932 -7.85 -31.23 26.02
C PHE A 932 -6.34 -31.48 25.84
N VAL A 933 -5.55 -31.42 26.91
CA VAL A 933 -4.12 -31.75 26.87
C VAL A 933 -3.90 -33.22 26.48
N ASP A 934 -4.65 -34.15 27.05
CA ASP A 934 -4.53 -35.58 26.72
C ASP A 934 -4.85 -35.85 25.23
N LYS A 935 -5.83 -35.14 24.67
CA LYS A 935 -6.25 -35.27 23.28
C LYS A 935 -5.30 -34.58 22.28
N TYR A 936 -4.83 -33.38 22.60
CA TYR A 936 -4.12 -32.52 21.65
C TYR A 936 -2.61 -32.39 21.91
N GLY A 937 -2.13 -32.78 23.08
CA GLY A 937 -0.72 -32.72 23.51
C GLY A 937 -0.13 -34.07 23.92
N GLU A 938 -0.72 -35.19 23.48
CA GLU A 938 -0.37 -36.57 23.82
C GLU A 938 1.15 -36.89 23.84
N TYR A 939 1.92 -36.27 22.94
CA TYR A 939 3.37 -36.50 22.81
C TYR A 939 4.24 -35.42 23.46
N ASP A 940 3.67 -34.30 23.95
CA ASP A 940 4.44 -33.26 24.63
C ASP A 940 4.81 -33.68 26.06
N ARG A 941 5.97 -34.31 26.22
CA ARG A 941 6.47 -34.86 27.51
C ARG A 941 7.61 -34.06 28.14
N GLY A 942 7.98 -32.91 27.55
CA GLY A 942 9.08 -32.08 28.07
C GLY A 942 10.47 -32.46 27.55
N ASP A 943 10.55 -33.42 26.62
CA ASP A 943 11.78 -34.03 26.10
C ASP A 943 11.79 -34.16 24.56
N ALA A 944 10.93 -33.44 23.83
CA ALA A 944 10.82 -33.54 22.37
C ALA A 944 12.14 -33.16 21.66
N ALA A 945 12.82 -32.09 22.11
CA ALA A 945 14.12 -31.69 21.59
C ALA A 945 15.17 -32.78 21.83
N ALA A 946 15.15 -33.38 23.03
CA ALA A 946 16.02 -34.46 23.44
C ALA A 946 15.83 -35.70 22.55
N GLN A 947 14.59 -36.14 22.35
CA GLN A 947 14.26 -37.28 21.48
C GLN A 947 14.73 -37.08 20.03
N ILE A 948 14.58 -35.87 19.48
CA ILE A 948 15.09 -35.54 18.14
C ILE A 948 16.63 -35.61 18.12
N VAL A 949 17.29 -35.04 19.14
CA VAL A 949 18.75 -35.06 19.23
C VAL A 949 19.26 -36.50 19.35
N ASP A 950 18.67 -37.32 20.21
CA ASP A 950 19.05 -38.72 20.40
C ASP A 950 18.89 -39.55 19.11
N ARG A 951 17.80 -39.33 18.38
CA ARG A 951 17.49 -40.07 17.14
C ARG A 951 18.44 -39.76 15.99
N PHE A 952 18.87 -38.51 15.84
CA PHE A 952 19.63 -38.07 14.65
C PHE A 952 21.09 -37.74 14.92
N PHE A 953 21.44 -37.47 16.18
CA PHE A 953 22.77 -37.01 16.59
C PHE A 953 23.36 -37.81 17.76
N GLY A 954 22.64 -38.80 18.30
CA GLY A 954 23.16 -39.74 19.30
C GLY A 954 23.91 -40.94 18.68
N PRO A 955 24.36 -41.91 19.50
CA PRO A 955 25.13 -43.08 19.04
C PRO A 955 24.43 -43.91 17.94
N ALA A 956 23.10 -43.96 17.97
CA ALA A 956 22.28 -44.62 16.94
C ALA A 956 22.18 -43.81 15.64
N GLY A 957 22.42 -42.50 15.68
CA GLY A 957 22.50 -41.60 14.53
C GLY A 957 23.89 -41.59 13.88
N GLU A 958 24.96 -41.74 14.66
CA GLU A 958 26.35 -41.85 14.16
C GLU A 958 26.58 -43.11 13.28
N ALA A 959 25.73 -44.13 13.42
CA ALA A 959 25.81 -45.38 12.67
C ALA A 959 25.17 -45.33 11.26
N ARG A 960 24.68 -44.17 10.78
CA ARG A 960 23.93 -44.01 9.51
C ARG A 960 24.67 -43.34 8.35
#